data_AF-A0AAN6XVQ4-F1
#
_entry.id   AF-A0AAN6XVQ4-F1
#
_cell.length_a   1.000
_cell.length_b   1.000
_cell.length_c   1.000
_cell.angle_alpha   90.00
_cell.angle_beta   90.00
_cell.angle_gamma   90.00
#
_symmetry.space_group_name_H-M   'P 1'
#
loop_
_entity.id
_entity.type
_entity.pdbx_description
1 polymer ?
#
loop_
_entity_poly.entity_id
_entity_poly.type
_entity_poly.pdbx_seq_one_letter_code
_entity_poly.pdbx_strand_id
1 'polypeptide(L)'
;MVLLGLTDLHLQSLDIPGLFAECVEILDITVRGRGFGREFGRVCLRLSLQKLRFIIWGEILGLLPGSDDGVCHPDAEIVELPEMRPALTELWYVVADAQVFTERLKVRHDASPQDEGSGGRFAMCRERLRESLRKEMKSWMAGRWSIHDLGGFGAVVDRITSCMDKLEGLTTGLGFLQAQQLEALVKQEVGALTDAASLHLLQDIGLHQPSSAVSSVLQESLNNHSTESQATEHIDKSQSLAPLPNLSTGLCEACSIISLEMILGGFRHALDFDQIQTSKDKCRFCAMMIHAYDAQICINHPTLPACDKTHRGRLTWAISANGPGTRQGLFKLDSSHYSQYVGIYVPEESSLFRNGTITQRDLQPADSPRNMRLLHSWLEDCRLNHDECRHGSYSGKAFDDLSSSATLPFRIIDVGPSDGSQPARLVTTTDAQTTGRYLTLSHCWGKISPTKTTQAIVAEWHVSLPEDDQLSKTFQDAIWLTRSLGERFLWIDSLCIVQDDPLDLEAQIGEMGAIFERSYCTIAAVDAKGLDSSGPDSGLFLSGRGDDKNPVVRLSLLDSTNGDTHEVFLQHIPTDRVYPFHIQLQAKAWHTRGWIFQEKELARRCIFFTQDVVAWRCNRYWETEQTGIPERREGRPAVLRLDEYILGGLSDEADHVMRRLWQRCVEEYSEKKLTYISDKGNALVGLEERLTARCQAAFHFGLLVYGSNQVLCSQLLWLSVPGRGRGVSSDKFFACPSWSWMAVNGQVKWTNTDYLVYPELLSEVGFGEKGELCISGPCRTVTVGPPIGDVEISIGRFCDTERWPPELHFGWSDAVLDSSTNFVLAEDGGERIGWIALDVAEEPVEIIASPVMRYLREDDEEEPVCIDFLALAKAPRLPGGLAVVGERERYNRVGRGRLLIGAFVWLEACRKHEFIVE
;
A
#
# COMPACT_ATOMS: atom_id res chain seq x y z
N MET A 1 0.91 4.68 31.39
CA MET A 1 0.14 3.44 31.59
C MET A 1 -1.13 3.36 30.76
N VAL A 2 -1.91 4.44 30.56
CA VAL A 2 -3.14 4.38 29.71
C VAL A 2 -2.86 4.30 28.20
N LEU A 3 -1.68 4.73 27.73
CA LEU A 3 -1.35 4.85 26.29
C LEU A 3 -0.98 3.54 25.56
N LEU A 4 -0.72 2.43 26.26
CA LEU A 4 -0.38 1.14 25.64
C LEU A 4 -1.52 0.11 25.69
N GLY A 5 -2.71 0.46 26.22
CA GLY A 5 -3.86 -0.44 26.31
C GLY A 5 -3.70 -1.65 27.25
N LEU A 6 -2.49 -1.98 27.71
CA LEU A 6 -2.21 -3.06 28.64
C LEU A 6 -2.35 -2.59 30.09
N THR A 7 -3.25 -3.22 30.84
CA THR A 7 -3.41 -3.00 32.29
C THR A 7 -2.43 -3.86 33.07
N ASP A 8 -2.05 -3.48 34.30
CA ASP A 8 -1.24 -4.36 35.19
C ASP A 8 -1.86 -5.75 35.36
N LEU A 9 -3.19 -5.84 35.21
CA LEU A 9 -3.95 -7.08 35.22
C LEU A 9 -3.59 -8.01 34.05
N HIS A 10 -3.24 -7.45 32.88
CA HIS A 10 -2.81 -8.21 31.71
C HIS A 10 -1.44 -8.86 31.92
N LEU A 11 -0.43 -8.10 32.37
CA LEU A 11 0.90 -8.65 32.64
C LEU A 11 0.89 -9.71 33.75
N GLN A 12 -0.03 -9.57 34.72
CA GLN A 12 -0.26 -10.58 35.77
C GLN A 12 -0.92 -11.86 35.24
N SER A 13 -1.65 -11.78 34.12
CA SER A 13 -2.36 -12.93 33.52
C SER A 13 -1.50 -13.79 32.59
N LEU A 14 -0.37 -13.26 32.10
CA LEU A 14 0.55 -13.97 31.22
C LEU A 14 1.40 -14.99 31.99
N ASP A 15 1.74 -16.11 31.38
CA ASP A 15 2.78 -17.02 31.88
C ASP A 15 4.20 -16.46 31.60
N ILE A 16 5.26 -17.14 32.06
CA ILE A 16 6.64 -16.66 31.87
C ILE A 16 7.03 -16.56 30.39
N PRO A 17 6.71 -17.55 29.52
CA PRO A 17 6.92 -17.42 28.07
C PRO A 17 6.16 -16.25 27.44
N GLY A 18 4.88 -16.05 27.81
CA GLY A 18 4.08 -14.92 27.34
C GLY A 18 4.64 -13.57 27.79
N LEU A 19 5.08 -13.46 29.04
CA LEU A 19 5.72 -12.25 29.56
C LEU A 19 7.08 -11.98 28.89
N PHE A 20 7.86 -13.03 28.60
CA PHE A 20 9.09 -12.91 27.83
C PHE A 20 8.82 -12.42 26.40
N ALA A 21 7.80 -12.95 25.73
CA ALA A 21 7.43 -12.52 24.38
C ALA A 21 7.04 -11.02 24.35
N GLU A 22 6.25 -10.56 25.32
CA GLU A 22 5.91 -9.14 25.50
C GLU A 22 7.16 -8.28 25.74
N CYS A 23 8.12 -8.74 26.55
CA CYS A 23 9.38 -8.05 26.77
C CYS A 23 10.21 -7.93 25.47
N VAL A 24 10.26 -8.98 24.66
CA VAL A 24 11.03 -8.94 23.40
C VAL A 24 10.31 -8.06 22.36
N GLU A 25 8.97 -8.03 22.33
CA GLU A 25 8.18 -7.12 21.48
C GLU A 25 8.40 -5.65 21.86
N ILE A 26 8.29 -5.30 23.15
CA ILE A 26 8.49 -3.92 23.61
C ILE A 26 9.94 -3.47 23.46
N LEU A 27 10.91 -4.39 23.45
CA LEU A 27 12.32 -4.11 23.16
C LEU A 27 12.63 -3.98 21.65
N ASP A 28 11.72 -4.39 20.74
CA ASP A 28 11.92 -4.24 19.30
C ASP A 28 11.65 -2.81 18.83
N ILE A 29 12.58 -1.91 19.14
CA ILE A 29 12.41 -0.48 18.91
C ILE A 29 13.31 0.01 17.78
N THR A 30 12.73 0.84 16.92
CA THR A 30 13.43 1.62 15.90
C THR A 30 13.66 3.03 16.42
N VAL A 31 14.93 3.41 16.64
CA VAL A 31 15.31 4.68 17.28
C VAL A 31 15.73 5.71 16.23
N ARG A 32 15.14 6.92 16.27
CA ARG A 32 15.51 8.09 15.47
C ARG A 32 16.02 9.21 16.38
N GLY A 33 17.08 9.90 16.00
CA GLY A 33 17.61 11.05 16.74
C GLY A 33 18.27 12.03 15.78
N ARG A 34 18.12 13.34 16.02
CA ARG A 34 18.68 14.40 15.17
C ARG A 34 19.88 15.05 15.85
N GLY A 35 20.98 15.26 15.11
CA GLY A 35 22.09 16.12 15.55
C GLY A 35 23.03 15.56 16.63
N PHE A 36 22.91 14.28 16.99
CA PHE A 36 23.67 13.68 18.11
C PHE A 36 24.99 12.99 17.73
N GLY A 37 25.34 12.91 16.44
CA GLY A 37 26.66 12.44 16.01
C GLY A 37 26.98 10.98 16.41
N ARG A 38 28.26 10.70 16.65
CA ARG A 38 28.77 9.34 16.95
C ARG A 38 28.26 8.76 18.26
N GLU A 39 27.98 9.59 19.26
CA GLU A 39 27.50 9.15 20.58
C GLU A 39 26.11 8.52 20.49
N PHE A 40 25.23 9.03 19.63
CA PHE A 40 23.95 8.39 19.36
C PHE A 40 24.09 7.02 18.70
N GLY A 41 25.04 6.87 17.77
CA GLY A 41 25.38 5.58 17.19
C GLY A 41 25.85 4.57 18.23
N ARG A 42 26.67 5.00 19.21
CA ARG A 42 27.11 4.18 20.34
C ARG A 42 25.94 3.73 21.22
N VAL A 43 25.07 4.64 21.65
CA VAL A 43 23.94 4.29 22.54
C VAL A 43 22.92 3.38 21.82
N CYS A 44 22.65 3.61 20.53
CA CYS A 44 21.78 2.72 19.75
C CYS A 44 22.36 1.31 19.59
N LEU A 45 23.67 1.21 19.38
CA LEU A 45 24.36 -0.07 19.26
C LEU A 45 24.41 -0.81 20.61
N ARG A 46 24.53 -0.09 21.74
CA ARG A 46 24.35 -0.64 23.11
C ARG A 46 22.97 -1.27 23.30
N LEU A 47 21.90 -0.58 22.91
CA LEU A 47 20.54 -1.12 23.00
C LEU A 47 20.37 -2.38 22.15
N SER A 48 20.90 -2.36 20.92
CA SER A 48 20.83 -3.51 20.00
C SER A 48 21.56 -4.73 20.58
N LEU A 49 22.65 -4.50 21.28
CA LEU A 49 23.40 -5.54 21.99
C LEU A 49 22.61 -6.12 23.19
N GLN A 50 21.93 -5.29 23.98
CA GLN A 50 21.07 -5.78 25.07
C GLN A 50 19.90 -6.61 24.55
N LYS A 51 19.32 -6.23 23.40
CA LYS A 51 18.28 -7.02 22.74
C LYS A 51 18.79 -8.41 22.33
N LEU A 52 19.99 -8.47 21.74
CA LEU A 52 20.63 -9.73 21.38
C LEU A 52 20.89 -10.61 22.61
N ARG A 53 21.42 -10.03 23.70
CA ARG A 53 21.60 -10.73 24.98
C ARG A 53 20.30 -11.34 25.48
N PHE A 54 19.20 -10.59 25.45
CA PHE A 54 17.91 -11.04 25.95
C PHE A 54 17.29 -12.17 25.14
N ILE A 55 17.44 -12.12 23.81
CA ILE A 55 16.93 -13.17 22.91
C ILE A 55 17.72 -14.47 23.10
N ILE A 56 19.06 -14.41 23.10
CA ILE A 56 19.91 -15.58 23.33
C ILE A 56 19.65 -16.17 24.73
N TRP A 57 19.47 -15.31 25.75
CA TRP A 57 19.10 -15.74 27.09
C TRP A 57 17.79 -16.53 27.10
N GLY A 58 16.76 -16.07 26.39
CA GLY A 58 15.48 -16.77 26.28
C GLY A 58 15.56 -18.08 25.48
N GLU A 59 16.39 -18.13 24.44
CA GLU A 59 16.64 -19.32 23.64
C GLU A 59 17.26 -20.44 24.50
N ILE A 60 18.30 -20.11 25.28
CA ILE A 60 18.98 -21.06 26.18
C ILE A 60 18.00 -21.67 27.20
N LEU A 61 17.02 -20.89 27.65
CA LEU A 61 16.04 -21.30 28.64
C LEU A 61 14.77 -21.94 28.04
N GLY A 62 14.72 -22.12 26.71
CA GLY A 62 13.57 -22.71 26.03
C GLY A 62 12.32 -21.84 26.04
N LEU A 63 12.46 -20.52 26.23
CA LEU A 63 11.38 -19.54 26.23
C LEU A 63 10.94 -19.15 24.81
N LEU A 64 11.71 -19.53 23.79
CA LEU A 64 11.36 -19.40 22.37
C LEU A 64 10.90 -20.74 21.79
N PRO A 65 9.93 -20.72 20.85
CA PRO A 65 9.47 -21.94 20.19
C PRO A 65 10.57 -22.52 19.29
N GLY A 66 10.86 -23.81 19.46
CA GLY A 66 11.84 -24.54 18.65
C GLY A 66 11.41 -24.70 17.18
N SER A 67 12.37 -24.97 16.31
CA SER A 67 12.18 -25.07 14.84
C SER A 67 11.33 -26.25 14.37
N ASP A 68 11.11 -27.27 15.21
CA ASP A 68 10.51 -28.53 14.79
C ASP A 68 9.02 -28.67 15.17
N ASP A 69 8.57 -28.00 16.24
CA ASP A 69 7.25 -28.20 16.85
C ASP A 69 6.50 -26.89 17.17
N GLY A 70 7.18 -25.74 17.16
CA GLY A 70 6.54 -24.42 17.38
C GLY A 70 6.02 -24.19 18.81
N VAL A 71 6.43 -25.01 19.77
CA VAL A 71 6.04 -24.92 21.19
C VAL A 71 7.27 -24.56 22.03
N CYS A 72 7.11 -23.66 23.01
CA CYS A 72 8.15 -23.36 23.98
C CYS A 72 8.27 -24.52 24.98
N HIS A 73 9.49 -24.97 25.24
CA HIS A 73 9.79 -26.00 26.24
C HIS A 73 10.63 -25.40 27.37
N PRO A 74 10.10 -24.44 28.15
CA PRO A 74 10.85 -23.89 29.26
C PRO A 74 11.03 -24.97 30.34
N ASP A 75 12.21 -25.03 30.93
CA ASP A 75 12.47 -25.95 32.04
C ASP A 75 11.52 -25.62 33.20
N ALA A 76 10.79 -26.61 33.72
CA ALA A 76 9.70 -26.38 34.67
C ALA A 76 10.16 -25.66 35.95
N GLU A 77 11.40 -25.91 36.37
CA GLU A 77 12.03 -25.24 37.51
C GLU A 77 12.26 -23.74 37.28
N ILE A 78 12.44 -23.28 36.03
CA ILE A 78 12.65 -21.87 35.67
C ILE A 78 11.34 -21.08 35.77
N VAL A 79 10.24 -21.70 35.33
CA VAL A 79 8.90 -21.07 35.32
C VAL A 79 8.35 -20.89 36.73
N GLU A 80 8.76 -21.76 37.67
CA GLU A 80 8.33 -21.71 39.07
C GLU A 80 9.18 -20.78 39.96
N LEU A 81 10.24 -20.14 39.43
CA LEU A 81 11.08 -19.22 40.20
C LEU A 81 10.32 -17.95 40.63
N PRO A 82 10.16 -17.68 41.93
CA PRO A 82 9.43 -16.51 42.43
C PRO A 82 9.99 -15.18 41.94
N GLU A 83 11.31 -15.11 41.70
CA GLU A 83 12.04 -13.91 41.30
C GLU A 83 12.00 -13.65 39.79
N MET A 84 11.62 -14.64 38.97
CA MET A 84 11.67 -14.54 37.50
C MET A 84 10.64 -13.55 36.96
N ARG A 85 9.37 -13.69 37.38
CA ARG A 85 8.30 -12.78 36.97
C ARG A 85 8.58 -11.32 37.38
N PRO A 86 8.95 -11.01 38.63
CA PRO A 86 9.34 -9.65 39.01
C PRO A 86 10.45 -9.06 38.14
N ALA A 87 11.47 -9.84 37.79
CA ALA A 87 12.59 -9.36 36.97
C ALA A 87 12.19 -9.04 35.53
N LEU A 88 11.39 -9.91 34.89
CA LEU A 88 10.83 -9.64 33.54
C LEU A 88 9.87 -8.44 33.55
N THR A 89 9.06 -8.35 34.59
CA THR A 89 8.11 -7.22 34.77
C THR A 89 8.86 -5.90 34.98
N GLU A 90 9.95 -5.89 35.75
CA GLU A 90 10.83 -4.72 35.92
C GLU A 90 11.42 -4.26 34.57
N LEU A 91 11.92 -5.20 33.76
CA LEU A 91 12.44 -4.92 32.42
C LEU A 91 11.35 -4.31 31.53
N TRP A 92 10.14 -4.89 31.53
CA TRP A 92 9.01 -4.37 30.76
C TRP A 92 8.67 -2.93 31.15
N TYR A 93 8.56 -2.63 32.46
CA TYR A 93 8.27 -1.27 32.92
C TYR A 93 9.37 -0.26 32.57
N VAL A 94 10.65 -0.65 32.64
CA VAL A 94 11.77 0.22 32.27
C VAL A 94 11.65 0.66 30.81
N VAL A 95 11.26 -0.25 29.91
CA VAL A 95 11.10 0.04 28.49
C VAL A 95 9.81 0.82 28.24
N ALA A 96 8.70 0.46 28.89
CA ALA A 96 7.41 1.14 28.76
C ALA A 96 7.46 2.60 29.26
N ASP A 97 8.13 2.86 30.38
CA ASP A 97 8.30 4.21 30.95
C ASP A 97 9.14 5.10 30.02
N ALA A 98 10.16 4.53 29.39
CA ALA A 98 10.96 5.20 28.38
C ALA A 98 10.18 5.50 27.08
N GLN A 99 9.23 4.64 26.70
CA GLN A 99 8.34 4.92 25.56
C GLN A 99 7.42 6.12 25.84
N VAL A 100 6.84 6.21 27.05
CA VAL A 100 6.04 7.38 27.47
C VAL A 100 6.90 8.66 27.50
N PHE A 101 8.16 8.57 27.91
CA PHE A 101 9.10 9.70 27.89
C PHE A 101 9.38 10.21 26.47
N THR A 102 9.57 9.31 25.50
CA THR A 102 9.82 9.68 24.09
C THR A 102 8.55 10.17 23.37
N GLU A 103 7.37 9.67 23.71
CA GLU A 103 6.09 10.15 23.17
C GLU A 103 5.71 11.55 23.70
N ARG A 104 6.02 11.88 24.96
CA ARG A 104 5.83 13.24 25.51
C ARG A 104 6.73 14.29 24.86
N LEU A 105 7.91 13.92 24.37
CA LEU A 105 8.81 14.82 23.66
C LEU A 105 8.43 15.02 22.18
N LYS A 106 7.75 14.05 21.55
CA LYS A 106 7.12 14.22 20.21
C LYS A 106 6.06 15.32 20.17
N VAL A 107 5.57 15.78 21.33
CA VAL A 107 4.59 16.88 21.44
C VAL A 107 5.27 18.27 21.36
N ARG A 108 6.62 18.37 21.43
CA ARG A 108 7.29 19.67 21.62
C ARG A 108 8.16 20.22 20.48
N HIS A 109 8.39 19.54 19.36
CA HIS A 109 9.07 20.16 18.20
C HIS A 109 8.74 19.49 16.86
N ASP A 110 8.03 20.22 16.00
CA ASP A 110 7.92 19.94 14.57
C ASP A 110 9.08 20.62 13.83
N ALA A 111 9.93 19.82 13.18
CA ALA A 111 10.85 20.28 12.14
C ALA A 111 11.13 19.13 11.15
N SER A 112 10.97 19.44 9.87
CA SER A 112 11.10 18.63 8.64
C SER A 112 12.16 17.52 8.65
N PRO A 113 11.93 16.36 8.00
CA PRO A 113 12.89 15.26 7.98
C PRO A 113 14.06 15.55 7.02
N GLN A 114 15.15 16.09 7.57
CA GLN A 114 16.48 15.97 6.99
C GLN A 114 17.46 15.42 8.04
N ASP A 115 18.43 14.66 7.53
CA ASP A 115 19.56 13.96 8.17
C ASP A 115 19.31 12.64 8.92
N GLU A 116 19.47 11.52 8.19
CA GLU A 116 20.24 10.36 8.68
C GLU A 116 21.74 10.73 8.69
N GLY A 117 22.11 11.67 9.56
CA GLY A 117 23.46 12.13 9.74
C GLY A 117 24.03 11.65 11.07
N SER A 118 24.41 10.37 11.20
CA SER A 118 25.59 9.99 11.99
C SER A 118 26.01 8.52 11.88
N GLY A 119 27.07 8.30 11.09
CA GLY A 119 27.98 7.17 11.24
C GLY A 119 27.56 5.89 10.51
N GLY A 120 27.75 5.85 9.18
CA GLY A 120 27.44 4.67 8.33
C GLY A 120 27.98 3.33 8.84
N ARG A 121 29.05 3.32 9.67
CA ARG A 121 29.58 2.10 10.30
C ARG A 121 28.72 1.59 11.47
N PHE A 122 28.19 2.49 12.31
CA PHE A 122 27.29 2.10 13.42
C PHE A 122 25.96 1.59 12.90
N ALA A 123 25.41 2.24 11.87
CA ALA A 123 24.17 1.82 11.22
C ALA A 123 24.32 0.44 10.54
N MET A 124 25.44 0.22 9.83
CA MET A 124 25.74 -1.06 9.19
C MET A 124 25.96 -2.20 10.20
N CYS A 125 26.71 -1.95 11.28
CA CYS A 125 26.89 -2.94 12.36
C CYS A 125 25.55 -3.27 13.05
N ARG A 126 24.72 -2.26 13.31
CA ARG A 126 23.37 -2.43 13.88
C ARG A 126 22.46 -3.25 12.96
N GLU A 127 22.46 -2.98 11.66
CA GLU A 127 21.61 -3.72 10.72
C GLU A 127 22.02 -5.19 10.65
N ARG A 128 23.32 -5.50 10.70
CA ARG A 128 23.80 -6.88 10.72
C ARG A 128 23.41 -7.63 11.99
N LEU A 129 23.53 -7.00 13.17
CA LEU A 129 23.01 -7.57 14.42
C LEU A 129 21.49 -7.80 14.34
N ARG A 130 20.76 -6.91 13.66
CA ARG A 130 19.32 -7.04 13.45
C ARG A 130 18.94 -8.17 12.48
N GLU A 131 19.73 -8.39 11.44
CA GLU A 131 19.54 -9.49 10.48
C GLU A 131 19.76 -10.86 11.13
N SER A 132 20.77 -11.00 11.99
CA SER A 132 20.97 -12.18 12.84
C SER A 132 19.72 -12.50 13.66
N LEU A 133 19.17 -11.49 14.34
CA LEU A 133 17.96 -11.63 15.17
C LEU A 133 16.67 -11.97 14.38
N ARG A 134 16.60 -11.67 13.08
CA ARG A 134 15.42 -11.95 12.24
C ARG A 134 15.36 -13.38 11.71
N LYS A 135 16.47 -14.12 11.72
CA LYS A 135 16.47 -15.52 11.25
C LYS A 135 15.56 -16.41 12.11
N GLU A 136 15.33 -16.05 13.37
CA GLU A 136 14.59 -16.87 14.32
C GLU A 136 13.15 -16.39 14.60
N MET A 137 12.80 -15.13 14.27
CA MET A 137 11.53 -14.53 14.71
C MET A 137 10.82 -13.81 13.55
N LYS A 138 9.75 -14.42 13.00
CA LYS A 138 9.07 -13.98 11.76
C LYS A 138 7.86 -13.03 11.95
N SER A 139 7.53 -12.55 13.15
CA SER A 139 6.15 -12.08 13.40
C SER A 139 5.92 -10.83 14.27
N TRP A 140 6.89 -9.98 14.59
CA TRP A 140 6.64 -8.90 15.56
C TRP A 140 6.75 -7.48 15.00
N MET A 141 5.92 -6.58 15.54
CA MET A 141 5.83 -5.19 15.10
C MET A 141 6.84 -4.34 15.87
N ALA A 142 7.72 -3.64 15.14
CA ALA A 142 8.71 -2.79 15.78
C ALA A 142 8.12 -1.44 16.22
N GLY A 143 8.28 -1.07 17.50
CA GLY A 143 7.97 0.26 18.02
C GLY A 143 8.89 1.35 17.44
N ARG A 144 8.48 2.64 17.44
CA ARG A 144 9.30 3.76 16.94
C ARG A 144 9.56 4.84 17.99
N TRP A 145 10.80 4.98 18.43
CA TRP A 145 11.24 6.02 19.37
C TRP A 145 11.88 7.21 18.63
N SER A 146 11.50 8.42 19.03
CA SER A 146 12.18 9.66 18.63
C SER A 146 12.91 10.20 19.85
N ILE A 147 14.24 10.22 19.80
CA ILE A 147 15.10 10.67 20.90
C ILE A 147 15.42 12.14 20.70
N HIS A 148 15.13 12.94 21.72
CA HIS A 148 15.43 14.37 21.79
C HIS A 148 16.38 14.71 22.94
N ASP A 149 16.62 13.75 23.85
CA ASP A 149 17.61 13.83 24.93
C ASP A 149 18.47 12.55 24.92
N LEU A 150 19.71 12.68 24.46
CA LEU A 150 20.65 11.57 24.39
C LEU A 150 21.09 11.09 25.78
N GLY A 151 21.18 11.97 26.77
CA GLY A 151 21.58 11.63 28.13
C GLY A 151 20.50 10.81 28.84
N GLY A 152 19.24 11.23 28.75
CA GLY A 152 18.09 10.47 29.24
C GLY A 152 17.95 9.12 28.54
N PHE A 153 18.15 9.06 27.21
CA PHE A 153 18.14 7.80 26.48
C PHE A 153 19.28 6.86 26.91
N GLY A 154 20.49 7.40 27.11
CA GLY A 154 21.61 6.64 27.67
C GLY A 154 21.28 6.02 29.03
N ALA A 155 20.67 6.80 29.94
CA ALA A 155 20.27 6.32 31.26
C ALA A 155 19.20 5.21 31.20
N VAL A 156 18.29 5.24 30.23
CA VAL A 156 17.34 4.14 29.98
C VAL A 156 18.08 2.87 29.55
N VAL A 157 19.01 2.98 28.61
CA VAL A 157 19.82 1.84 28.14
C VAL A 157 20.67 1.26 29.29
N ASP A 158 21.15 2.09 30.21
CA ASP A 158 21.84 1.65 31.42
C ASP A 158 20.91 0.89 32.38
N ARG A 159 19.65 1.33 32.54
CA ARG A 159 18.64 0.61 33.34
C ARG A 159 18.27 -0.74 32.71
N ILE A 160 18.12 -0.80 31.38
CA ILE A 160 17.88 -2.05 30.65
C ILE A 160 19.06 -3.00 30.87
N THR A 161 20.29 -2.50 30.76
CA THR A 161 21.50 -3.28 31.06
C THR A 161 21.44 -3.87 32.47
N SER A 162 21.10 -3.06 33.48
CA SER A 162 21.02 -3.56 34.86
C SER A 162 19.95 -4.63 35.04
N CYS A 163 18.81 -4.53 34.33
CA CYS A 163 17.78 -5.58 34.37
C CYS A 163 18.28 -6.87 33.72
N MET A 164 19.00 -6.77 32.60
CA MET A 164 19.63 -7.91 31.93
C MET A 164 20.66 -8.60 32.82
N ASP A 165 21.53 -7.85 33.48
CA ASP A 165 22.54 -8.40 34.39
C ASP A 165 21.90 -9.12 35.58
N LYS A 166 20.74 -8.64 36.09
CA LYS A 166 19.96 -9.34 37.12
C LYS A 166 19.38 -10.66 36.61
N LEU A 167 18.79 -10.68 35.41
CA LEU A 167 18.22 -11.89 34.80
C LEU A 167 19.29 -12.97 34.56
N GLU A 168 20.43 -12.57 33.99
CA GLU A 168 21.58 -13.47 33.79
C GLU A 168 22.16 -13.94 35.14
N GLY A 169 22.26 -13.06 36.14
CA GLY A 169 22.74 -13.39 37.47
C GLY A 169 21.85 -14.38 38.22
N LEU A 170 20.51 -14.22 38.14
CA LEU A 170 19.54 -15.13 38.73
C LEU A 170 19.68 -16.54 38.13
N THR A 171 19.76 -16.62 36.81
CA THR A 171 19.79 -17.90 36.08
C THR A 171 21.15 -18.60 36.12
N THR A 172 22.25 -17.85 36.15
CA THR A 172 23.61 -18.38 36.36
C THR A 172 23.81 -18.85 37.80
N GLY A 173 23.34 -18.07 38.78
CA GLY A 173 23.47 -18.40 40.21
C GLY A 173 22.72 -19.66 40.62
N LEU A 174 21.72 -20.07 39.84
CA LEU A 174 20.91 -21.28 40.04
C LEU A 174 21.39 -22.47 39.19
N GLY A 175 22.42 -22.30 38.34
CA GLY A 175 23.01 -23.37 37.54
C GLY A 175 22.30 -23.71 36.23
N PHE A 176 21.25 -22.96 35.86
CA PHE A 176 20.51 -23.13 34.59
C PHE A 176 21.23 -22.57 33.37
N LEU A 177 22.19 -21.66 33.59
CA LEU A 177 23.01 -21.04 32.55
C LEU A 177 24.48 -21.35 32.82
N GLN A 178 25.10 -22.17 31.95
CA GLN A 178 26.56 -22.25 31.93
C GLN A 178 27.10 -21.03 31.20
N ALA A 179 27.92 -20.22 31.87
CA ALA A 179 28.54 -19.03 31.27
C ALA A 179 29.20 -19.33 29.91
N GLN A 180 29.76 -20.53 29.74
CA GLN A 180 30.36 -21.00 28.49
C GLN A 180 29.37 -21.20 27.33
N GLN A 181 28.10 -21.54 27.59
CA GLN A 181 27.07 -21.70 26.55
C GLN A 181 26.61 -20.35 26.01
N LEU A 182 26.40 -19.38 26.91
CA LEU A 182 26.10 -18.00 26.55
C LEU A 182 27.26 -17.38 25.74
N GLU A 183 28.50 -17.60 26.18
CA GLU A 183 29.69 -17.17 25.43
C GLU A 183 29.78 -17.81 24.04
N ALA A 184 29.46 -19.11 23.90
CA ALA A 184 29.51 -19.81 22.61
C ALA A 184 28.48 -19.30 21.59
N LEU A 185 27.24 -19.07 22.00
CA LEU A 185 26.17 -18.55 21.13
C LEU A 185 26.40 -17.08 20.76
N VAL A 186 26.84 -16.26 21.72
CA VAL A 186 27.27 -14.89 21.43
C VAL A 186 28.45 -14.89 20.45
N LYS A 187 29.40 -15.82 20.57
CA LYS A 187 30.54 -15.98 19.65
C LYS A 187 30.10 -16.40 18.26
N GLN A 188 29.07 -17.23 18.12
CA GLN A 188 28.48 -17.59 16.84
C GLN A 188 27.85 -16.36 16.15
N GLU A 189 27.03 -15.59 16.87
CA GLU A 189 26.34 -14.44 16.31
C GLU A 189 27.25 -13.23 16.04
N VAL A 190 28.24 -13.00 16.91
CA VAL A 190 29.27 -11.96 16.69
C VAL A 190 30.30 -12.40 15.64
N GLY A 191 30.61 -13.69 15.54
CA GLY A 191 31.53 -14.25 14.55
C GLY A 191 31.04 -14.14 13.10
N ALA A 192 29.73 -13.94 12.89
CA ALA A 192 29.16 -13.58 11.58
C ALA A 192 29.57 -12.16 11.11
N LEU A 193 30.11 -11.32 12.00
CA LEU A 193 30.61 -9.98 11.69
C LEU A 193 32.11 -10.07 11.32
N THR A 194 32.40 -10.33 10.05
CA THR A 194 33.77 -10.56 9.53
C THR A 194 34.64 -9.31 9.40
N ASP A 195 34.11 -8.10 9.68
CA ASP A 195 34.86 -6.87 9.48
C ASP A 195 35.49 -6.32 10.78
N ALA A 196 36.81 -6.11 10.75
CA ALA A 196 37.59 -5.64 11.89
C ALA A 196 37.11 -4.28 12.44
N ALA A 197 36.49 -3.44 11.60
CA ALA A 197 36.00 -2.13 12.01
C ALA A 197 34.75 -2.21 12.89
N SER A 198 33.81 -3.13 12.60
CA SER A 198 32.63 -3.41 13.41
C SER A 198 33.00 -4.09 14.72
N LEU A 199 33.97 -5.00 14.70
CA LEU A 199 34.50 -5.65 15.92
C LEU A 199 35.15 -4.63 16.87
N HIS A 200 35.92 -3.68 16.36
CA HIS A 200 36.47 -2.58 17.17
C HIS A 200 35.39 -1.64 17.72
N LEU A 201 34.30 -1.39 16.97
CA LEU A 201 33.16 -0.59 17.46
C LEU A 201 32.39 -1.30 18.57
N LEU A 202 32.22 -2.63 18.48
CA LEU A 202 31.61 -3.44 19.52
C LEU A 202 32.49 -3.51 20.77
N GLN A 203 33.82 -3.57 20.62
CA GLN A 203 34.76 -3.52 21.74
C GLN A 203 34.69 -2.19 22.49
N ASP A 204 34.75 -1.06 21.78
CA ASP A 204 34.63 0.29 22.34
C ASP A 204 33.34 0.47 23.16
N ILE A 205 32.29 -0.25 22.80
CA ILE A 205 31.01 -0.28 23.51
C ILE A 205 31.00 -1.28 24.67
N GLY A 206 31.58 -2.47 24.48
CA GLY A 206 31.64 -3.54 25.48
C GLY A 206 32.58 -3.24 26.65
N LEU A 207 33.58 -2.36 26.48
CA LEU A 207 34.50 -1.92 27.53
C LEU A 207 33.81 -1.18 28.70
N HIS A 208 32.58 -0.69 28.51
CA HIS A 208 31.77 -0.09 29.57
C HIS A 208 30.93 -1.12 30.37
N GLN A 209 31.02 -2.42 30.06
CA GLN A 209 30.32 -3.51 30.76
C GLN A 209 31.29 -4.64 31.13
N PRO A 210 32.07 -4.47 32.22
CA PRO A 210 33.18 -5.36 32.57
C PRO A 210 32.79 -6.76 33.05
N SER A 211 31.49 -7.08 33.22
CA SER A 211 31.02 -8.35 33.80
C SER A 211 30.15 -9.22 32.88
N SER A 212 30.10 -8.96 31.56
CA SER A 212 29.27 -9.73 30.62
C SER A 212 30.09 -10.71 29.77
N ALA A 213 29.52 -11.88 29.47
CA ALA A 213 30.01 -12.89 28.51
C ALA A 213 30.35 -12.30 27.12
N VAL A 214 29.75 -11.16 26.78
CA VAL A 214 30.02 -10.44 25.54
C VAL A 214 31.43 -9.82 25.53
N SER A 215 31.91 -9.35 26.69
CA SER A 215 33.21 -8.67 26.80
C SER A 215 34.39 -9.64 26.65
N SER A 216 34.28 -10.85 27.21
CA SER A 216 35.28 -11.92 27.06
C SER A 216 35.39 -12.41 25.61
N VAL A 217 34.25 -12.63 24.93
CA VAL A 217 34.17 -13.08 23.53
C VAL A 217 34.72 -12.05 22.54
N LEU A 218 34.43 -10.76 22.76
CA LEU A 218 34.96 -9.68 21.93
C LEU A 218 36.49 -9.55 22.06
N GLN A 219 37.03 -9.76 23.27
CA GLN A 219 38.47 -9.68 23.52
C GLN A 219 39.23 -10.88 22.93
N GLU A 220 38.64 -12.08 22.93
CA GLU A 220 39.22 -13.27 22.31
C GLU A 220 39.21 -13.22 20.76
N SER A 221 38.12 -12.75 20.16
CA SER A 221 37.98 -12.66 18.69
C SER A 221 38.98 -11.68 18.06
N LEU A 222 39.33 -10.61 18.78
CA LEU A 222 40.37 -9.66 18.39
C LEU A 222 41.78 -10.22 18.49
N ASN A 223 42.08 -11.05 19.48
CA ASN A 223 43.38 -11.73 19.59
C ASN A 223 43.61 -12.68 18.39
N ASN A 224 42.54 -13.29 17.87
CA ASN A 224 42.59 -14.13 16.67
C ASN A 224 42.78 -13.31 15.38
N HIS A 225 42.14 -12.14 15.23
CA HIS A 225 42.38 -11.27 14.08
C HIS A 225 43.75 -10.54 14.11
N SER A 226 44.26 -10.27 15.30
CA SER A 226 45.60 -9.69 15.51
C SER A 226 46.71 -10.67 15.11
N THR A 227 46.46 -11.98 15.24
CA THR A 227 47.40 -13.04 14.85
C THR A 227 47.32 -13.40 13.37
N GLU A 228 46.14 -13.28 12.72
CA GLU A 228 46.01 -13.43 11.26
C GLU A 228 46.63 -12.26 10.46
N SER A 229 46.58 -11.03 11.00
CA SER A 229 47.19 -9.85 10.34
C SER A 229 48.73 -9.86 10.33
N GLN A 230 49.38 -10.80 11.02
CA GLN A 230 50.85 -10.95 11.03
C GLN A 230 51.36 -12.12 10.17
N ALA A 231 50.47 -12.87 9.50
CA ALA A 231 50.85 -14.05 8.69
C ALA A 231 50.86 -13.83 7.17
N THR A 232 50.54 -12.63 6.67
CA THR A 232 50.58 -12.30 5.23
C THR A 232 51.40 -11.05 4.93
N GLU A 233 52.67 -11.06 5.33
CA GLU A 233 53.71 -10.27 4.68
C GLU A 233 54.93 -11.17 4.46
N HIS A 234 54.91 -11.93 3.37
CA HIS A 234 56.08 -12.38 2.60
C HIS A 234 55.63 -13.44 1.60
N ILE A 235 55.48 -13.08 0.32
CA ILE A 235 56.06 -13.81 -0.82
C ILE A 235 56.02 -12.91 -2.06
N ASP A 236 57.06 -13.11 -2.86
CA ASP A 236 57.70 -12.25 -3.84
C ASP A 236 56.90 -11.80 -5.07
N LYS A 237 57.41 -10.70 -5.63
CA LYS A 237 57.19 -10.26 -7.00
C LYS A 237 57.78 -11.29 -7.98
N SER A 238 56.96 -11.71 -8.94
CA SER A 238 57.27 -11.88 -10.38
C SER A 238 56.55 -13.11 -10.95
N GLN A 239 55.59 -12.87 -11.83
CA GLN A 239 55.53 -13.51 -13.14
C GLN A 239 54.33 -12.98 -13.93
N SER A 240 54.63 -12.53 -15.14
CA SER A 240 53.67 -12.20 -16.18
C SER A 240 52.85 -13.43 -16.55
N LEU A 241 51.53 -13.29 -16.59
CA LEU A 241 50.65 -14.22 -17.30
C LEU A 241 49.85 -13.44 -18.33
N ALA A 242 49.99 -13.87 -19.58
CA ALA A 242 49.37 -13.30 -20.77
C ALA A 242 47.83 -13.43 -20.71
N PRO A 243 47.08 -12.50 -21.33
CA PRO A 243 45.64 -12.64 -21.45
C PRO A 243 45.30 -13.70 -22.50
N LEU A 244 44.52 -14.71 -22.11
CA LEU A 244 43.81 -15.57 -23.06
C LEU A 244 42.48 -14.88 -23.45
N PRO A 245 42.22 -14.62 -24.74
CA PRO A 245 40.98 -13.99 -25.16
C PRO A 245 39.88 -15.04 -25.29
N ASN A 246 39.00 -15.16 -24.29
CA ASN A 246 37.72 -15.86 -24.47
C ASN A 246 36.69 -14.90 -25.08
N LEU A 247 36.69 -14.85 -26.40
CA LEU A 247 35.85 -14.00 -27.25
C LEU A 247 34.40 -14.52 -27.40
N SER A 248 33.78 -15.08 -26.35
CA SER A 248 32.42 -15.67 -26.42
C SER A 248 31.36 -15.05 -25.51
N THR A 249 31.72 -14.10 -24.63
CA THR A 249 30.81 -13.61 -23.56
C THR A 249 30.05 -12.32 -23.89
N GLY A 250 30.33 -11.68 -25.03
CA GLY A 250 29.71 -10.39 -25.40
C GLY A 250 30.05 -9.24 -24.43
N LEU A 251 31.14 -9.37 -23.68
CA LEU A 251 31.66 -8.39 -22.72
C LEU A 251 33.09 -8.01 -23.09
N CYS A 252 33.51 -6.79 -22.74
CA CYS A 252 34.92 -6.41 -22.83
C CYS A 252 35.71 -6.98 -21.65
N GLU A 253 37.04 -6.99 -21.74
CA GLU A 253 37.95 -7.52 -20.71
C GLU A 253 37.67 -6.93 -19.31
N ALA A 254 37.40 -5.63 -19.23
CA ALA A 254 37.07 -4.96 -17.99
C ALA A 254 35.69 -5.34 -17.41
N CYS A 255 34.72 -5.72 -18.25
CA CYS A 255 33.41 -6.18 -17.78
C CYS A 255 33.38 -7.70 -17.53
N SER A 256 34.31 -8.47 -18.12
CA SER A 256 34.37 -9.93 -17.91
C SER A 256 34.82 -10.36 -16.51
N ILE A 257 35.43 -9.44 -15.74
CA ILE A 257 35.88 -9.68 -14.37
C ILE A 257 34.81 -9.38 -13.31
N ILE A 258 33.62 -8.91 -13.71
CA ILE A 258 32.54 -8.60 -12.78
C ILE A 258 32.02 -9.90 -12.15
N SER A 259 32.08 -10.01 -10.82
CA SER A 259 31.58 -11.14 -10.05
C SER A 259 30.17 -10.90 -9.48
N LEU A 260 29.55 -11.96 -8.94
CA LEU A 260 28.25 -11.84 -8.25
C LEU A 260 28.35 -10.90 -7.04
N GLU A 261 29.43 -11.01 -6.27
CA GLU A 261 29.69 -10.17 -5.10
C GLU A 261 29.82 -8.69 -5.48
N MET A 262 30.44 -8.37 -6.61
CA MET A 262 30.51 -6.99 -7.10
C MET A 262 29.12 -6.46 -7.49
N ILE A 263 28.31 -7.27 -8.18
CA ILE A 263 26.95 -6.89 -8.55
C ILE A 263 26.08 -6.70 -7.30
N LEU A 264 26.22 -7.52 -6.26
CA LEU A 264 25.39 -7.43 -5.05
C LEU A 264 25.92 -6.44 -4.00
N GLY A 265 27.23 -6.19 -3.97
CA GLY A 265 27.90 -5.33 -2.97
C GLY A 265 28.23 -3.92 -3.44
N GLY A 266 28.15 -3.66 -4.75
CA GLY A 266 28.56 -2.38 -5.33
C GLY A 266 30.04 -2.35 -5.72
N PHE A 267 30.38 -1.60 -6.77
CA PHE A 267 31.77 -1.43 -7.20
C PHE A 267 31.96 -0.15 -8.02
N ARG A 268 33.21 0.33 -8.13
CA ARG A 268 33.58 1.39 -9.07
C ARG A 268 34.10 0.78 -10.36
N HIS A 269 33.50 1.13 -11.49
CA HIS A 269 33.93 0.60 -12.78
C HIS A 269 35.35 1.08 -13.14
N ALA A 270 36.17 0.20 -13.71
CA ALA A 270 37.57 0.49 -14.01
C ALA A 270 37.73 1.47 -15.18
N LEU A 271 36.86 1.35 -16.18
CA LEU A 271 36.83 2.22 -17.37
C LEU A 271 36.16 3.57 -17.08
N ASP A 272 36.65 4.62 -17.73
CA ASP A 272 36.01 5.94 -17.80
C ASP A 272 35.01 6.06 -18.98
N PHE A 273 34.36 7.22 -19.09
CA PHE A 273 33.31 7.45 -20.10
C PHE A 273 33.80 7.19 -21.54
N ASP A 274 34.97 7.70 -21.94
CA ASP A 274 35.47 7.58 -23.31
C ASP A 274 35.80 6.12 -23.66
N GLN A 275 36.34 5.38 -22.69
CA GLN A 275 36.63 3.95 -22.82
C GLN A 275 35.35 3.10 -22.89
N ILE A 276 34.34 3.42 -22.08
CA ILE A 276 33.02 2.78 -22.13
C ILE A 276 32.34 3.06 -23.47
N GLN A 277 32.38 4.31 -23.95
CA GLN A 277 31.78 4.75 -25.21
C GLN A 277 32.39 4.01 -26.41
N THR A 278 33.71 3.80 -26.39
CA THR A 278 34.41 3.04 -27.44
C THR A 278 34.05 1.56 -27.43
N SER A 279 33.68 1.03 -26.27
CA SER A 279 33.39 -0.40 -26.08
C SER A 279 31.90 -0.75 -26.23
N LYS A 280 31.00 0.24 -26.29
CA LYS A 280 29.53 0.03 -26.23
C LYS A 280 29.01 -0.92 -27.31
N ASP A 281 29.55 -0.86 -28.52
CA ASP A 281 29.08 -1.67 -29.66
C ASP A 281 29.53 -3.14 -29.56
N LYS A 282 30.51 -3.44 -28.69
CA LYS A 282 31.09 -4.78 -28.49
C LYS A 282 30.82 -5.37 -27.10
N CYS A 283 30.33 -4.56 -26.16
CA CYS A 283 30.09 -4.94 -24.78
C CYS A 283 28.70 -4.47 -24.34
N ARG A 284 27.79 -5.42 -24.11
CA ARG A 284 26.42 -5.14 -23.66
C ARG A 284 26.32 -4.41 -22.32
N PHE A 285 27.25 -4.67 -21.39
CA PHE A 285 27.30 -3.94 -20.11
C PHE A 285 27.76 -2.50 -20.31
N CYS A 286 28.74 -2.26 -21.19
CA CYS A 286 29.15 -0.90 -21.58
C CYS A 286 28.01 -0.15 -22.28
N ALA A 287 27.23 -0.81 -23.16
CA ALA A 287 26.05 -0.20 -23.76
C ALA A 287 25.03 0.25 -22.70
N MET A 288 24.76 -0.59 -21.70
CA MET A 288 23.88 -0.26 -20.58
C MET A 288 24.38 0.92 -19.74
N MET A 289 25.70 1.01 -19.53
CA MET A 289 26.34 2.15 -18.85
C MET A 289 26.26 3.44 -19.67
N ILE A 290 26.39 3.40 -21.00
CA ILE A 290 26.18 4.59 -21.85
C ILE A 290 24.74 5.09 -21.74
N HIS A 291 23.75 4.19 -21.77
CA HIS A 291 22.37 4.58 -21.52
C HIS A 291 22.20 5.24 -20.15
N ALA A 292 22.91 4.78 -19.12
CA ALA A 292 22.91 5.39 -17.80
C ALA A 292 23.48 6.82 -17.77
N TYR A 293 24.51 7.13 -18.58
CA TYR A 293 25.01 8.49 -18.77
C TYR A 293 23.99 9.37 -19.50
N ASP A 294 23.37 8.87 -20.56
CA ASP A 294 22.40 9.62 -21.37
C ASP A 294 21.10 9.92 -20.59
N ALA A 295 20.66 8.97 -19.75
CA ALA A 295 19.42 9.05 -18.97
C ALA A 295 19.62 9.59 -17.53
N GLN A 296 20.71 10.29 -17.25
CA GLN A 296 21.02 10.76 -15.90
C GLN A 296 19.95 11.71 -15.31
N ILE A 297 19.71 11.54 -14.02
CA ILE A 297 18.73 12.26 -13.19
C ILE A 297 19.51 13.06 -12.14
N CYS A 298 19.14 14.33 -11.97
CA CYS A 298 19.69 15.20 -10.93
C CYS A 298 18.81 15.20 -9.69
N ILE A 299 19.39 14.98 -8.51
CA ILE A 299 18.66 14.95 -7.24
C ILE A 299 18.07 16.32 -6.86
N ASN A 300 18.70 17.41 -7.30
CA ASN A 300 18.30 18.77 -6.92
C ASN A 300 17.15 19.33 -7.79
N HIS A 301 16.99 18.83 -9.02
CA HIS A 301 16.00 19.34 -9.96
C HIS A 301 15.53 18.24 -10.94
N PRO A 302 14.47 17.49 -10.61
CA PRO A 302 13.96 16.42 -11.47
C PRO A 302 13.27 16.92 -12.76
N THR A 303 12.90 18.20 -12.87
CA THR A 303 12.00 18.71 -13.94
C THR A 303 12.45 19.98 -14.67
N LEU A 304 13.57 20.62 -14.31
CA LEU A 304 14.05 21.87 -14.95
C LEU A 304 15.35 21.69 -15.75
N PRO A 305 15.52 22.40 -16.88
CA PRO A 305 16.64 22.21 -17.83
C PRO A 305 17.99 22.80 -17.37
N ALA A 306 18.13 23.24 -16.11
CA ALA A 306 19.28 24.00 -15.62
C ALA A 306 20.42 23.15 -15.03
N CYS A 307 20.25 21.82 -14.97
CA CYS A 307 21.31 20.90 -14.58
C CYS A 307 22.17 20.54 -15.81
N ASP A 308 23.47 20.77 -15.72
CA ASP A 308 24.44 20.40 -16.75
C ASP A 308 24.63 18.88 -16.77
N LYS A 309 23.84 18.17 -17.58
CA LYS A 309 23.90 16.70 -17.76
C LYS A 309 25.13 16.25 -18.55
N THR A 310 26.30 16.86 -18.36
CA THR A 310 27.55 16.50 -19.07
C THR A 310 28.57 15.80 -18.18
N HIS A 311 28.15 15.29 -17.02
CA HIS A 311 29.03 14.54 -16.12
C HIS A 311 29.53 13.24 -16.78
N ARG A 312 30.84 13.17 -17.03
CA ARG A 312 31.53 12.04 -17.70
C ARG A 312 32.57 11.35 -16.80
N GLY A 313 32.39 11.46 -15.48
CA GLY A 313 33.24 10.79 -14.48
C GLY A 313 33.04 9.28 -14.46
N ARG A 314 33.89 8.53 -13.75
CA ARG A 314 33.75 7.07 -13.61
C ARG A 314 32.45 6.69 -12.89
N LEU A 315 31.73 5.70 -13.42
CA LEU A 315 30.53 5.17 -12.77
C LEU A 315 30.85 4.35 -11.54
N THR A 316 30.07 4.58 -10.49
CA THR A 316 29.98 3.70 -9.33
C THR A 316 28.66 2.95 -9.41
N TRP A 317 28.71 1.62 -9.51
CA TRP A 317 27.55 0.75 -9.31
C TRP A 317 27.24 0.69 -7.81
N ALA A 318 26.05 1.14 -7.45
CA ALA A 318 25.55 1.10 -6.08
C ALA A 318 24.31 0.21 -6.03
N ILE A 319 24.15 -0.52 -4.92
CA ILE A 319 22.98 -1.37 -4.68
C ILE A 319 22.06 -0.72 -3.66
N SER A 320 20.77 -0.78 -3.98
CA SER A 320 19.65 -0.44 -3.13
C SER A 320 18.87 -1.73 -2.83
N ALA A 321 18.59 -1.95 -1.55
CA ALA A 321 17.77 -3.05 -1.08
C ALA A 321 16.43 -2.49 -0.59
N ASN A 322 15.33 -2.85 -1.25
CA ASN A 322 13.98 -2.40 -0.93
C ASN A 322 13.18 -3.46 -0.14
N GLY A 323 13.87 -4.36 0.56
CA GLY A 323 13.27 -5.46 1.32
C GLY A 323 14.10 -6.75 1.26
N PRO A 324 13.61 -7.84 1.87
CA PRO A 324 14.25 -9.15 1.81
C PRO A 324 14.36 -9.61 0.35
N GLY A 325 15.58 -9.95 -0.09
CA GLY A 325 15.87 -10.48 -1.44
C GLY A 325 15.62 -9.55 -2.64
N THR A 326 14.90 -8.44 -2.51
CA THR A 326 14.76 -7.46 -3.59
C THR A 326 16.06 -6.67 -3.74
N ARG A 327 16.63 -6.63 -4.96
CA ARG A 327 17.91 -5.98 -5.24
C ARG A 327 17.80 -5.12 -6.49
N GLN A 328 18.02 -3.82 -6.33
CA GLN A 328 18.08 -2.87 -7.44
C GLN A 328 19.44 -2.21 -7.44
N GLY A 329 20.08 -2.15 -8.60
CA GLY A 329 21.28 -1.36 -8.81
C GLY A 329 20.97 0.04 -9.31
N LEU A 330 21.95 0.92 -9.24
CA LEU A 330 21.96 2.20 -9.93
C LEU A 330 23.41 2.60 -10.22
N PHE A 331 23.61 3.36 -11.29
CA PHE A 331 24.90 3.96 -11.60
C PHE A 331 24.95 5.38 -11.04
N LYS A 332 25.88 5.62 -10.12
CA LYS A 332 26.16 6.93 -9.53
C LYS A 332 27.34 7.56 -10.27
N LEU A 333 27.11 8.76 -10.82
CA LEU A 333 28.13 9.55 -11.50
C LEU A 333 28.87 10.44 -10.49
N ASP A 334 28.12 11.13 -9.63
CA ASP A 334 28.63 11.97 -8.55
C ASP A 334 27.61 12.07 -7.39
N SER A 335 27.78 13.03 -6.47
CA SER A 335 26.88 13.22 -5.33
C SER A 335 25.44 13.61 -5.72
N SER A 336 25.26 14.19 -6.90
CA SER A 336 24.04 14.86 -7.35
C SER A 336 23.39 14.19 -8.56
N HIS A 337 24.13 13.34 -9.29
CA HIS A 337 23.69 12.69 -10.53
C HIS A 337 23.76 11.17 -10.46
N TYR A 338 22.66 10.53 -10.85
CA TYR A 338 22.49 9.08 -10.86
C TYR A 338 21.66 8.63 -12.06
N SER A 339 21.76 7.36 -12.44
CA SER A 339 20.94 6.76 -13.48
C SER A 339 19.56 6.34 -12.98
N GLN A 340 18.69 5.91 -13.89
CA GLN A 340 17.54 5.09 -13.51
C GLN A 340 17.98 3.83 -12.74
N TYR A 341 17.08 3.28 -11.94
CA TYR A 341 17.31 2.01 -11.25
C TYR A 341 17.46 0.89 -12.29
N VAL A 342 18.27 -0.11 -11.95
CA VAL A 342 18.48 -1.32 -12.73
C VAL A 342 18.00 -2.49 -11.89
N GLY A 343 16.99 -3.20 -12.33
CA GLY A 343 16.51 -4.40 -11.66
C GLY A 343 17.50 -5.54 -11.86
N ILE A 344 17.69 -6.33 -10.81
CA ILE A 344 18.56 -7.51 -10.81
C ILE A 344 17.66 -8.74 -10.68
N TYR A 345 17.62 -9.54 -11.73
CA TYR A 345 16.74 -10.70 -11.84
C TYR A 345 17.55 -11.98 -12.03
N VAL A 346 17.00 -13.10 -11.61
CA VAL A 346 17.58 -14.44 -11.78
C VAL A 346 16.53 -15.42 -12.29
N PRO A 347 16.94 -16.52 -12.96
CA PRO A 347 16.03 -17.63 -13.23
C PRO A 347 15.42 -18.17 -11.93
N GLU A 348 14.17 -18.60 -12.00
CA GLU A 348 13.45 -19.21 -10.87
C GLU A 348 14.13 -20.49 -10.37
N GLU A 349 14.83 -21.20 -11.26
CA GLU A 349 15.62 -22.38 -10.93
C GLU A 349 16.95 -22.05 -10.25
N SER A 350 17.38 -20.79 -10.21
CA SER A 350 18.63 -20.38 -9.58
C SER A 350 18.60 -20.64 -8.07
N SER A 351 19.72 -21.09 -7.49
CA SER A 351 19.85 -21.19 -6.02
C SER A 351 19.69 -19.84 -5.34
N LEU A 352 20.09 -18.75 -6.00
CA LEU A 352 19.90 -17.36 -5.53
C LEU A 352 18.43 -16.97 -5.36
N PHE A 353 17.54 -17.56 -6.18
CA PHE A 353 16.10 -17.38 -6.03
C PHE A 353 15.57 -18.24 -4.89
N ARG A 354 15.90 -19.53 -4.91
CA ARG A 354 15.40 -20.51 -3.93
C ARG A 354 15.81 -20.20 -2.49
N ASN A 355 16.97 -19.60 -2.28
CA ASN A 355 17.45 -19.19 -0.95
C ASN A 355 17.06 -17.75 -0.56
N GLY A 356 16.34 -17.03 -1.43
CA GLY A 356 15.87 -15.67 -1.18
C GLY A 356 16.94 -14.57 -1.27
N THR A 357 18.12 -14.86 -1.82
CA THR A 357 19.18 -13.84 -2.03
C THR A 357 18.74 -12.80 -3.05
N ILE A 358 18.13 -13.25 -4.14
CA ILE A 358 17.48 -12.43 -5.15
C ILE A 358 16.08 -12.98 -5.36
N THR A 359 15.06 -12.24 -4.97
CA THR A 359 13.65 -12.68 -5.10
C THR A 359 13.03 -12.28 -6.44
N GLN A 360 13.76 -11.54 -7.27
CA GLN A 360 13.22 -11.09 -8.55
C GLN A 360 13.53 -12.07 -9.69
N ARG A 361 12.50 -12.46 -10.43
CA ARG A 361 12.56 -13.44 -11.54
C ARG A 361 12.68 -12.75 -12.89
N ASP A 362 13.35 -13.40 -13.83
CA ASP A 362 13.47 -12.90 -15.19
C ASP A 362 12.10 -12.82 -15.90
N LEU A 363 12.00 -11.88 -16.84
CA LEU A 363 10.77 -11.69 -17.62
C LEU A 363 10.67 -12.75 -18.72
N GLN A 364 9.51 -13.38 -18.83
CA GLN A 364 9.22 -14.36 -19.88
C GLN A 364 7.96 -13.95 -20.64
N PRO A 365 7.75 -14.44 -21.88
CA PRO A 365 6.50 -14.23 -22.59
C PRO A 365 5.29 -14.65 -21.73
N ALA A 366 4.21 -13.87 -21.77
CA ALA A 366 3.02 -14.12 -20.95
C ALA A 366 2.43 -15.53 -21.11
N ASP A 367 2.50 -16.09 -22.33
CA ASP A 367 2.05 -17.43 -22.72
C ASP A 367 3.13 -18.51 -22.55
N SER A 368 4.29 -18.18 -21.96
CA SER A 368 5.36 -19.14 -21.73
C SER A 368 4.95 -20.27 -20.77
N PRO A 369 5.53 -21.48 -20.91
CA PRO A 369 5.25 -22.58 -19.98
C PRO A 369 5.53 -22.23 -18.52
N ARG A 370 6.51 -21.35 -18.27
CA ARG A 370 6.84 -20.86 -16.93
C ARG A 370 5.71 -20.00 -16.35
N ASN A 371 5.23 -19.01 -17.12
CA ASN A 371 4.13 -18.16 -16.66
C ASN A 371 2.82 -18.94 -16.52
N MET A 372 2.57 -19.92 -17.38
CA MET A 372 1.43 -20.82 -17.21
C MET A 372 1.51 -21.61 -15.89
N ARG A 373 2.69 -22.14 -15.51
CA ARG A 373 2.89 -22.78 -14.19
C ARG A 373 2.66 -21.80 -13.05
N LEU A 374 3.11 -20.55 -13.20
CA LEU A 374 2.93 -19.51 -12.19
C LEU A 374 1.46 -19.15 -11.98
N LEU A 375 0.69 -18.97 -13.07
CA LEU A 375 -0.75 -18.74 -13.01
C LEU A 375 -1.48 -19.89 -12.30
N HIS A 376 -1.12 -21.14 -12.63
CA HIS A 376 -1.63 -22.33 -11.92
C HIS A 376 -1.28 -22.28 -10.43
N SER A 377 -0.03 -21.97 -10.07
CA SER A 377 0.37 -21.91 -8.66
C SER A 377 -0.34 -20.81 -7.89
N TRP A 378 -0.58 -19.64 -8.48
CA TRP A 378 -1.32 -18.55 -7.83
C TRP A 378 -2.79 -18.92 -7.60
N LEU A 379 -3.43 -19.54 -8.59
CA LEU A 379 -4.80 -20.02 -8.47
C LEU A 379 -4.92 -21.13 -7.41
N GLU A 380 -3.97 -22.06 -7.38
CA GLU A 380 -3.96 -23.17 -6.43
C GLU A 380 -3.67 -22.72 -5.01
N ASP A 381 -2.60 -21.95 -4.79
CA ASP A 381 -2.26 -21.34 -3.50
C ASP A 381 -3.45 -20.55 -2.94
N CYS A 382 -4.04 -19.69 -3.77
CA CYS A 382 -5.17 -18.89 -3.36
C CYS A 382 -6.43 -19.71 -3.05
N ARG A 383 -6.63 -20.84 -3.74
CA ARG A 383 -7.77 -21.73 -3.48
C ARG A 383 -7.59 -22.54 -2.19
N LEU A 384 -6.36 -22.97 -1.92
CA LEU A 384 -6.05 -23.88 -0.81
C LEU A 384 -5.76 -23.14 0.50
N ASN A 385 -5.08 -21.99 0.45
CA ASN A 385 -4.44 -21.37 1.61
C ASN A 385 -5.04 -20.01 2.03
N HIS A 386 -5.98 -19.43 1.27
CA HIS A 386 -6.52 -18.08 1.55
C HIS A 386 -8.02 -18.12 1.89
N ASP A 387 -8.35 -18.12 3.17
CA ASP A 387 -9.75 -18.10 3.64
C ASP A 387 -10.47 -16.80 3.27
N GLU A 388 -9.77 -15.67 3.23
CA GLU A 388 -10.29 -14.37 2.79
C GLU A 388 -10.72 -14.37 1.30
N CYS A 389 -10.21 -15.30 0.50
CA CYS A 389 -10.56 -15.45 -0.92
C CYS A 389 -11.75 -16.39 -1.13
N ARG A 390 -12.16 -17.12 -0.09
CA ARG A 390 -13.38 -17.94 -0.08
C ARG A 390 -14.63 -17.12 0.19
N HIS A 391 -14.50 -15.82 0.42
CA HIS A 391 -15.61 -14.93 0.70
C HIS A 391 -15.68 -13.80 -0.33
N GLY A 392 -16.90 -13.40 -0.70
CA GLY A 392 -17.13 -12.22 -1.52
C GLY A 392 -16.66 -10.95 -0.80
N SER A 393 -15.88 -10.11 -1.48
CA SER A 393 -15.24 -8.93 -0.89
C SER A 393 -16.23 -7.96 -0.24
N TYR A 394 -17.46 -7.88 -0.78
CA TYR A 394 -18.53 -7.00 -0.29
C TYR A 394 -19.69 -7.82 0.29
N SER A 395 -20.13 -8.89 -0.39
CA SER A 395 -21.29 -9.67 0.09
C SER A 395 -20.99 -10.56 1.30
N GLY A 396 -19.72 -10.89 1.56
CA GLY A 396 -19.34 -11.86 2.59
C GLY A 396 -19.76 -13.30 2.30
N LYS A 397 -20.45 -13.56 1.18
CA LYS A 397 -20.91 -14.90 0.83
C LYS A 397 -19.73 -15.86 0.68
N ALA A 398 -19.85 -17.02 1.29
CA ALA A 398 -18.88 -18.10 1.12
C ALA A 398 -19.00 -18.72 -0.28
N PHE A 399 -17.86 -18.98 -0.89
CA PHE A 399 -17.70 -19.62 -2.18
C PHE A 399 -16.80 -20.84 -2.01
N ASP A 400 -17.34 -22.01 -2.34
CA ASP A 400 -16.57 -23.24 -2.40
C ASP A 400 -15.99 -23.43 -3.80
N ASP A 401 -14.71 -23.05 -3.95
CA ASP A 401 -13.98 -23.22 -5.21
C ASP A 401 -13.47 -24.67 -5.43
N LEU A 402 -13.67 -25.57 -4.47
CA LEU A 402 -13.34 -27.00 -4.61
C LEU A 402 -14.47 -27.77 -5.29
N SER A 403 -15.71 -27.32 -5.16
CA SER A 403 -16.86 -27.87 -5.87
C SER A 403 -17.26 -27.00 -7.07
N SER A 404 -17.79 -27.63 -8.12
CA SER A 404 -18.37 -26.91 -9.27
C SER A 404 -19.80 -26.47 -8.96
N SER A 405 -20.04 -25.88 -7.77
CA SER A 405 -21.37 -25.56 -7.24
C SER A 405 -21.83 -24.12 -7.52
N ALA A 406 -20.95 -23.26 -8.04
CA ALA A 406 -21.30 -21.89 -8.40
C ALA A 406 -22.31 -21.87 -9.55
N THR A 407 -23.42 -21.14 -9.39
CA THR A 407 -24.41 -20.95 -10.45
C THR A 407 -23.79 -20.21 -11.63
N LEU A 408 -23.92 -20.77 -12.82
CA LEU A 408 -23.46 -20.13 -14.05
C LEU A 408 -24.37 -18.93 -14.42
N PRO A 409 -23.82 -17.89 -15.08
CA PRO A 409 -24.61 -16.82 -15.68
C PRO A 409 -25.64 -17.36 -16.68
N PHE A 410 -26.68 -16.57 -16.97
CA PHE A 410 -27.75 -16.93 -17.91
C PHE A 410 -27.22 -17.37 -19.29
N ARG A 411 -26.17 -16.69 -19.76
CA ARG A 411 -25.41 -17.08 -20.95
C ARG A 411 -23.93 -17.08 -20.67
N ILE A 412 -23.26 -18.10 -21.20
CA ILE A 412 -21.83 -18.30 -21.03
C ILE A 412 -21.21 -18.98 -22.23
N ILE A 413 -19.91 -18.77 -22.44
CA ILE A 413 -19.14 -19.46 -23.48
C ILE A 413 -18.63 -20.77 -22.89
N ASP A 414 -19.03 -21.88 -23.48
CA ASP A 414 -18.38 -23.18 -23.31
C ASP A 414 -17.20 -23.24 -24.27
N VAL A 415 -15.97 -23.13 -23.74
CA VAL A 415 -14.76 -23.18 -24.57
C VAL A 415 -14.42 -24.61 -25.00
N GLY A 416 -15.18 -25.62 -24.59
CA GLY A 416 -14.90 -27.01 -24.89
C GLY A 416 -13.72 -27.57 -24.07
N PRO A 417 -13.26 -28.79 -24.37
CA PRO A 417 -12.19 -29.44 -23.62
C PRO A 417 -10.83 -28.76 -23.86
N SER A 418 -9.89 -28.99 -22.93
CA SER A 418 -8.55 -28.41 -22.98
C SER A 418 -7.70 -28.86 -24.17
N ASP A 419 -8.07 -29.97 -24.81
CA ASP A 419 -7.42 -30.47 -26.03
C ASP A 419 -7.84 -29.73 -27.32
N GLY A 420 -8.82 -28.81 -27.23
CA GLY A 420 -9.33 -28.06 -28.38
C GLY A 420 -10.15 -28.89 -29.37
N SER A 421 -10.57 -30.09 -29.00
CA SER A 421 -11.34 -31.01 -29.86
C SER A 421 -12.73 -30.50 -30.24
N GLN A 422 -13.27 -29.52 -29.51
CA GLN A 422 -14.56 -28.90 -29.77
C GLN A 422 -14.42 -27.38 -29.90
N PRO A 423 -15.14 -26.76 -30.86
CA PRO A 423 -15.15 -25.31 -31.00
C PRO A 423 -15.82 -24.66 -29.78
N ALA A 424 -15.41 -23.44 -29.46
CA ALA A 424 -16.09 -22.65 -28.43
C ALA A 424 -17.49 -22.26 -28.92
N ARG A 425 -18.47 -22.21 -28.03
CA ARG A 425 -19.87 -21.89 -28.36
C ARG A 425 -20.57 -21.20 -27.20
N LEU A 426 -21.63 -20.45 -27.52
CA LEU A 426 -22.50 -19.85 -26.52
C LEU A 426 -23.50 -20.89 -25.99
N VAL A 427 -23.73 -20.89 -24.69
CA VAL A 427 -24.68 -21.80 -24.03
C VAL A 427 -25.60 -20.98 -23.15
N THR A 428 -26.91 -21.19 -23.31
CA THR A 428 -27.93 -20.63 -22.40
C THR A 428 -28.23 -21.62 -21.29
N THR A 429 -28.13 -21.15 -20.06
CA THR A 429 -28.40 -21.93 -18.84
C THR A 429 -29.90 -21.85 -18.54
N THR A 430 -30.68 -22.68 -19.24
CA THR A 430 -32.14 -22.69 -19.17
C THR A 430 -32.70 -23.33 -17.90
N ASP A 431 -31.87 -24.10 -17.17
CA ASP A 431 -32.19 -24.66 -15.87
C ASP A 431 -31.50 -23.87 -14.75
N ALA A 432 -32.26 -23.49 -13.71
CA ALA A 432 -31.80 -22.71 -12.55
C ALA A 432 -30.69 -23.38 -11.70
N GLN A 433 -30.13 -24.51 -12.13
CA GLN A 433 -29.14 -25.33 -11.42
C GLN A 433 -27.92 -25.73 -12.28
N THR A 434 -27.68 -25.14 -13.45
CA THR A 434 -26.38 -25.37 -14.10
C THR A 434 -25.29 -24.69 -13.29
N THR A 435 -24.45 -25.49 -12.65
CA THR A 435 -23.34 -25.02 -11.84
C THR A 435 -22.00 -25.34 -12.50
N GLY A 436 -21.01 -24.48 -12.28
CA GLY A 436 -19.67 -24.64 -12.84
C GLY A 436 -18.76 -23.49 -12.45
N ARG A 437 -17.45 -23.75 -12.48
CA ARG A 437 -16.44 -22.69 -12.37
C ARG A 437 -16.29 -22.02 -13.72
N TYR A 438 -16.20 -20.70 -13.70
CA TYR A 438 -16.02 -19.90 -14.90
C TYR A 438 -15.11 -18.71 -14.67
N LEU A 439 -14.49 -18.26 -15.75
CA LEU A 439 -13.70 -17.03 -15.78
C LEU A 439 -14.53 -15.90 -16.39
N THR A 440 -14.18 -14.68 -16.03
CA THR A 440 -14.74 -13.45 -16.65
C THR A 440 -13.63 -12.71 -17.37
N LEU A 441 -13.93 -12.09 -18.52
CA LEU A 441 -12.99 -11.21 -19.22
C LEU A 441 -13.36 -9.73 -18.99
N SER A 442 -12.46 -9.00 -18.36
CA SER A 442 -12.50 -7.55 -18.24
C SER A 442 -11.64 -6.93 -19.34
N HIS A 443 -12.26 -6.20 -20.27
CA HIS A 443 -11.55 -5.65 -21.43
C HIS A 443 -12.11 -4.31 -21.90
N CYS A 444 -11.26 -3.54 -22.59
CA CYS A 444 -11.67 -2.29 -23.22
C CYS A 444 -12.29 -2.56 -24.59
N TRP A 445 -13.52 -2.07 -24.80
CA TRP A 445 -14.16 -2.10 -26.12
C TRP A 445 -13.42 -1.23 -27.16
N GLY A 446 -12.72 -0.17 -26.73
CA GLY A 446 -11.98 0.73 -27.63
C GLY A 446 -12.86 1.56 -28.58
N LYS A 447 -12.23 2.25 -29.52
CA LYS A 447 -12.94 3.05 -30.56
C LYS A 447 -13.55 2.18 -31.67
N ILE A 448 -12.95 1.02 -31.92
CA ILE A 448 -13.47 0.00 -32.84
C ILE A 448 -14.23 -1.01 -31.99
N SER A 449 -15.55 -1.04 -32.13
CA SER A 449 -16.41 -1.94 -31.37
C SER A 449 -15.93 -3.39 -31.53
N PRO A 450 -15.80 -4.16 -30.43
CA PRO A 450 -15.52 -5.59 -30.51
C PRO A 450 -16.70 -6.32 -31.17
N THR A 451 -16.43 -7.57 -31.56
CA THR A 451 -17.45 -8.55 -31.96
C THR A 451 -18.51 -8.67 -30.86
N LYS A 452 -19.79 -8.57 -31.23
CA LYS A 452 -20.91 -8.47 -30.29
C LYS A 452 -22.04 -9.39 -30.68
N THR A 453 -22.70 -10.00 -29.70
CA THR A 453 -23.91 -10.78 -29.92
C THR A 453 -25.08 -9.87 -30.23
N THR A 454 -25.82 -10.21 -31.28
CA THR A 454 -27.11 -9.61 -31.63
C THR A 454 -28.19 -10.68 -31.77
N GLN A 455 -29.46 -10.28 -31.75
CA GLN A 455 -30.59 -11.20 -31.95
C GLN A 455 -30.47 -11.99 -33.27
N ALA A 456 -29.84 -11.40 -34.29
CA ALA A 456 -29.66 -12.02 -35.60
C ALA A 456 -28.67 -13.21 -35.58
N ILE A 457 -27.61 -13.14 -34.77
CA ILE A 457 -26.49 -14.10 -34.82
C ILE A 457 -26.43 -15.02 -33.60
N VAL A 458 -27.17 -14.71 -32.53
CA VAL A 458 -27.13 -15.47 -31.27
C VAL A 458 -27.42 -16.95 -31.48
N ALA A 459 -28.33 -17.32 -32.38
CA ALA A 459 -28.67 -18.71 -32.66
C ALA A 459 -27.52 -19.48 -33.35
N GLU A 460 -26.75 -18.82 -34.22
CA GLU A 460 -25.58 -19.41 -34.87
C GLU A 460 -24.46 -19.64 -33.85
N TRP A 461 -24.25 -18.69 -32.94
CA TRP A 461 -23.22 -18.77 -31.91
C TRP A 461 -23.49 -19.84 -30.84
N HIS A 462 -24.75 -20.31 -30.72
CA HIS A 462 -25.06 -21.50 -29.92
C HIS A 462 -24.52 -22.81 -30.51
N VAL A 463 -24.30 -22.84 -31.83
CA VAL A 463 -23.68 -23.98 -32.51
C VAL A 463 -22.16 -23.87 -32.37
N SER A 464 -21.61 -22.73 -32.78
CA SER A 464 -20.17 -22.43 -32.69
C SER A 464 -19.95 -20.92 -32.77
N LEU A 465 -19.01 -20.41 -31.98
CA LEU A 465 -18.45 -19.09 -32.20
C LEU A 465 -17.75 -19.02 -33.57
N PRO A 466 -17.65 -17.82 -34.18
CA PRO A 466 -17.03 -17.67 -35.48
C PRO A 466 -15.54 -18.02 -35.45
N GLU A 467 -14.99 -18.31 -36.62
CA GLU A 467 -13.58 -18.68 -36.80
C GLU A 467 -12.63 -17.56 -36.31
N ASP A 468 -11.37 -17.94 -36.03
CA ASP A 468 -10.38 -17.09 -35.36
C ASP A 468 -10.14 -15.73 -36.06
N ASP A 469 -10.38 -15.61 -37.36
CA ASP A 469 -10.21 -14.36 -38.10
C ASP A 469 -11.31 -13.30 -37.82
N GLN A 470 -12.45 -13.71 -37.27
CA GLN A 470 -13.60 -12.84 -36.95
C GLN A 470 -13.71 -12.50 -35.45
N LEU A 471 -13.05 -13.26 -34.59
CA LEU A 471 -12.93 -12.95 -33.17
C LEU A 471 -11.75 -12.02 -32.93
N SER A 472 -11.90 -11.09 -31.99
CA SER A 472 -10.79 -10.22 -31.61
C SER A 472 -9.65 -11.04 -31.00
N LYS A 473 -8.41 -10.58 -31.15
CA LYS A 473 -7.24 -11.30 -30.62
C LYS A 473 -7.35 -11.52 -29.11
N THR A 474 -7.85 -10.52 -28.37
CA THR A 474 -8.16 -10.65 -26.94
C THR A 474 -9.13 -11.80 -26.64
N PHE A 475 -10.17 -11.99 -27.45
CA PHE A 475 -11.15 -13.07 -27.22
C PHE A 475 -10.56 -14.44 -27.50
N GLN A 476 -9.78 -14.57 -28.58
CA GLN A 476 -9.05 -15.80 -28.88
C GLN A 476 -8.09 -16.18 -27.76
N ASP A 477 -7.29 -15.22 -27.29
CA ASP A 477 -6.32 -15.42 -26.21
C ASP A 477 -7.03 -15.77 -24.89
N ALA A 478 -8.18 -15.16 -24.60
CA ALA A 478 -8.97 -15.48 -23.41
C ALA A 478 -9.58 -16.89 -23.46
N ILE A 479 -10.08 -17.33 -24.62
CA ILE A 479 -10.57 -18.69 -24.85
C ILE A 479 -9.44 -19.70 -24.66
N TRP A 480 -8.28 -19.44 -25.28
CA TRP A 480 -7.09 -20.27 -25.15
C TRP A 480 -6.62 -20.35 -23.69
N LEU A 481 -6.52 -19.21 -23.00
CA LEU A 481 -6.07 -19.16 -21.61
C LEU A 481 -7.02 -19.93 -20.69
N THR A 482 -8.33 -19.79 -20.90
CA THR A 482 -9.34 -20.50 -20.11
C THR A 482 -9.14 -22.02 -20.22
N ARG A 483 -8.94 -22.53 -21.44
CA ARG A 483 -8.60 -23.96 -21.67
C ARG A 483 -7.30 -24.36 -21.00
N SER A 484 -6.25 -23.54 -21.14
CA SER A 484 -4.91 -23.80 -20.59
C SER A 484 -4.87 -23.78 -19.05
N LEU A 485 -5.80 -23.06 -18.42
CA LEU A 485 -6.01 -23.07 -16.96
C LEU A 485 -6.88 -24.26 -16.50
N GLY A 486 -7.38 -25.10 -17.42
CA GLY A 486 -8.20 -26.26 -17.10
C GLY A 486 -9.66 -25.94 -16.80
N GLU A 487 -10.10 -24.71 -17.11
CA GLU A 487 -11.48 -24.28 -16.92
C GLU A 487 -12.24 -24.33 -18.26
N ARG A 488 -13.56 -24.53 -18.18
CA ARG A 488 -14.41 -24.79 -19.35
C ARG A 488 -15.29 -23.60 -19.74
N PHE A 489 -15.58 -22.72 -18.80
CA PHE A 489 -16.56 -21.67 -18.99
C PHE A 489 -15.92 -20.29 -18.91
N LEU A 490 -16.29 -19.42 -19.85
CA LEU A 490 -15.81 -18.06 -19.96
C LEU A 490 -16.98 -17.11 -20.19
N TRP A 491 -17.02 -16.00 -19.48
CA TRP A 491 -18.01 -14.95 -19.67
C TRP A 491 -17.35 -13.68 -20.21
N ILE A 492 -17.90 -13.16 -21.31
CA ILE A 492 -17.48 -11.92 -21.96
C ILE A 492 -18.73 -11.10 -22.22
N ASP A 493 -18.84 -9.89 -21.64
CA ASP A 493 -20.01 -9.01 -21.73
C ASP A 493 -20.55 -8.84 -23.16
N SER A 494 -19.68 -8.54 -24.12
CA SER A 494 -20.03 -8.32 -25.52
C SER A 494 -20.58 -9.56 -26.23
N LEU A 495 -20.24 -10.78 -25.77
CA LEU A 495 -20.70 -12.04 -26.36
C LEU A 495 -21.83 -12.72 -25.55
N CYS A 496 -21.84 -12.54 -24.24
CA CYS A 496 -22.83 -13.18 -23.36
C CYS A 496 -24.11 -12.35 -23.19
N ILE A 497 -24.12 -11.09 -23.63
CA ILE A 497 -25.29 -10.19 -23.58
C ILE A 497 -25.72 -9.87 -25.02
N VAL A 498 -27.02 -9.94 -25.32
CA VAL A 498 -27.57 -9.53 -26.61
C VAL A 498 -27.64 -8.00 -26.64
N GLN A 499 -26.75 -7.37 -27.40
CA GLN A 499 -26.50 -5.92 -27.33
C GLN A 499 -27.62 -5.08 -27.96
N ASP A 500 -28.44 -5.67 -28.82
CA ASP A 500 -29.58 -5.03 -29.49
C ASP A 500 -30.94 -5.44 -28.90
N ASP A 501 -30.95 -6.06 -27.71
CA ASP A 501 -32.16 -6.33 -26.92
C ASP A 501 -32.12 -5.52 -25.61
N PRO A 502 -32.91 -4.43 -25.50
CA PRO A 502 -32.92 -3.60 -24.30
C PRO A 502 -33.30 -4.33 -23.01
N LEU A 503 -34.20 -5.32 -23.08
CA LEU A 503 -34.66 -6.06 -21.89
C LEU A 503 -33.56 -7.00 -21.39
N ASP A 504 -32.89 -7.67 -22.31
CA ASP A 504 -31.76 -8.53 -21.98
C ASP A 504 -30.56 -7.72 -21.48
N LEU A 505 -30.26 -6.59 -22.12
CA LEU A 505 -29.20 -5.68 -21.69
C LEU A 505 -29.43 -5.21 -20.25
N GLU A 506 -30.63 -4.72 -19.94
CA GLU A 506 -31.00 -4.27 -18.59
C GLU A 506 -30.89 -5.40 -17.55
N ALA A 507 -31.41 -6.60 -17.87
CA ALA A 507 -31.34 -7.75 -16.98
C ALA A 507 -29.89 -8.22 -16.72
N GLN A 508 -29.06 -8.30 -17.76
CA GLN A 508 -27.66 -8.74 -17.61
C GLN A 508 -26.80 -7.69 -16.91
N ILE A 509 -27.04 -6.40 -17.14
CA ILE A 509 -26.35 -5.31 -16.42
C ILE A 509 -26.64 -5.40 -14.91
N GLY A 510 -27.89 -5.64 -14.51
CA GLY A 510 -28.25 -5.85 -13.10
C GLY A 510 -27.49 -7.01 -12.46
N GLU A 511 -27.29 -8.11 -13.21
CA GLU A 511 -26.56 -9.28 -12.71
C GLU A 511 -25.03 -9.16 -12.78
N MET A 512 -24.45 -8.13 -13.44
CA MET A 512 -23.00 -8.02 -13.64
C MET A 512 -22.22 -8.16 -12.35
N GLY A 513 -22.71 -7.55 -11.27
CA GLY A 513 -22.00 -7.66 -9.99
C GLY A 513 -21.93 -9.12 -9.50
N ALA A 514 -23.02 -9.88 -9.66
CA ALA A 514 -23.08 -11.29 -9.30
C ALA A 514 -22.18 -12.14 -10.18
N ILE A 515 -22.14 -11.82 -11.47
CA ILE A 515 -21.29 -12.49 -12.44
C ILE A 515 -19.80 -12.35 -12.08
N PHE A 516 -19.32 -11.14 -11.75
CA PHE A 516 -17.91 -10.92 -11.40
C PHE A 516 -17.54 -11.43 -10.01
N GLU A 517 -18.45 -11.36 -9.04
CA GLU A 517 -18.17 -11.88 -7.68
C GLU A 517 -18.12 -13.42 -7.63
N ARG A 518 -19.03 -14.08 -8.35
CA ARG A 518 -19.12 -15.55 -8.42
C ARG A 518 -18.05 -16.16 -9.34
N SER A 519 -17.40 -15.36 -10.20
CA SER A 519 -16.38 -15.90 -11.10
C SER A 519 -15.22 -16.49 -10.29
N TYR A 520 -14.61 -17.54 -10.84
CA TYR A 520 -13.44 -18.17 -10.23
C TYR A 520 -12.23 -17.24 -10.30
N CYS A 521 -12.06 -16.58 -11.45
CA CYS A 521 -11.05 -15.56 -11.69
C CYS A 521 -11.48 -14.61 -12.83
N THR A 522 -11.10 -13.34 -12.73
CA THR A 522 -11.20 -12.37 -13.83
C THR A 522 -9.88 -12.29 -14.59
N ILE A 523 -9.95 -12.31 -15.92
CA ILE A 523 -8.85 -12.00 -16.83
C ILE A 523 -8.97 -10.53 -17.19
N ALA A 524 -7.97 -9.70 -16.89
CA ALA A 524 -7.95 -8.29 -17.25
C ALA A 524 -7.00 -8.04 -18.43
N ALA A 525 -7.56 -7.62 -19.56
CA ALA A 525 -6.86 -7.26 -20.80
C ALA A 525 -6.46 -5.78 -20.76
N VAL A 526 -5.47 -5.43 -19.93
CA VAL A 526 -5.19 -4.03 -19.53
C VAL A 526 -4.67 -3.19 -20.69
N ASP A 527 -3.69 -3.71 -21.45
CA ASP A 527 -3.00 -2.98 -22.51
C ASP A 527 -3.41 -3.41 -23.93
N ALA A 528 -4.39 -4.30 -24.06
CA ALA A 528 -4.77 -4.94 -25.33
C ALA A 528 -5.21 -3.97 -26.45
N LYS A 529 -5.65 -2.75 -26.11
CA LYS A 529 -6.08 -1.71 -27.07
C LYS A 529 -5.12 -0.50 -27.16
N GLY A 530 -3.97 -0.57 -26.50
CA GLY A 530 -3.01 0.53 -26.43
C GLY A 530 -3.45 1.73 -25.57
N LEU A 531 -2.56 2.72 -25.46
CA LEU A 531 -2.64 3.85 -24.51
C LEU A 531 -3.91 4.72 -24.64
N ASP A 532 -4.46 4.90 -25.84
CA ASP A 532 -5.66 5.72 -26.08
C ASP A 532 -6.88 4.89 -26.54
N SER A 533 -6.77 3.56 -26.47
CA SER A 533 -7.79 2.62 -26.94
C SER A 533 -8.18 2.77 -28.42
N SER A 534 -7.31 3.37 -29.25
CA SER A 534 -7.48 3.49 -30.71
C SER A 534 -6.70 2.47 -31.52
N GLY A 535 -5.76 1.77 -30.89
CA GLY A 535 -4.93 0.77 -31.55
C GLY A 535 -5.71 -0.49 -31.94
N PRO A 536 -5.15 -1.30 -32.86
CA PRO A 536 -5.68 -2.63 -33.15
C PRO A 536 -5.64 -3.52 -31.90
N ASP A 537 -6.56 -4.47 -31.84
CA ASP A 537 -6.59 -5.47 -30.76
C ASP A 537 -5.30 -6.30 -30.77
N SER A 538 -4.46 -6.11 -29.77
CA SER A 538 -3.13 -6.71 -29.70
C SER A 538 -3.11 -8.00 -28.86
N GLY A 539 -4.24 -8.40 -28.27
CA GLY A 539 -4.35 -9.60 -27.45
C GLY A 539 -3.90 -9.44 -25.99
N LEU A 540 -3.83 -10.57 -25.29
CA LEU A 540 -3.41 -10.64 -23.88
C LEU A 540 -1.88 -10.74 -23.75
N PHE A 541 -1.22 -11.45 -24.64
CA PHE A 541 0.16 -11.92 -24.43
C PHE A 541 1.23 -10.93 -24.91
N LEU A 542 1.20 -9.72 -24.35
CA LEU A 542 2.06 -8.61 -24.73
C LEU A 542 3.41 -8.58 -24.00
N SER A 543 3.45 -9.02 -22.73
CA SER A 543 4.69 -9.00 -21.93
C SER A 543 5.73 -10.00 -22.42
N GLY A 544 7.00 -9.72 -22.12
CA GLY A 544 8.15 -10.61 -22.39
C GLY A 544 8.54 -10.77 -23.87
N ARG A 545 7.85 -10.09 -24.79
CA ARG A 545 8.24 -9.99 -26.20
C ARG A 545 9.23 -8.83 -26.32
N GLY A 546 10.52 -9.16 -26.40
CA GLY A 546 11.65 -8.22 -26.28
C GLY A 546 11.36 -6.80 -26.77
N ASP A 547 11.39 -5.84 -25.85
CA ASP A 547 11.30 -4.42 -26.19
C ASP A 547 12.70 -3.96 -26.61
N ASP A 548 12.86 -3.58 -27.87
CA ASP A 548 14.10 -2.98 -28.39
C ASP A 548 14.52 -1.74 -27.58
N LYS A 549 13.59 -1.11 -26.86
CA LYS A 549 13.83 0.09 -26.05
C LYS A 549 14.38 -0.18 -24.66
N ASN A 550 14.29 -1.40 -24.13
CA ASN A 550 14.81 -1.74 -22.79
C ASN A 550 15.61 -3.06 -22.80
N PRO A 551 16.84 -3.04 -23.35
CA PRO A 551 17.62 -4.24 -23.55
C PRO A 551 18.00 -4.92 -22.23
N VAL A 552 17.79 -6.24 -22.17
CA VAL A 552 18.19 -7.06 -21.03
C VAL A 552 19.65 -7.50 -21.18
N VAL A 553 20.47 -7.21 -20.17
CA VAL A 553 21.86 -7.66 -20.10
C VAL A 553 21.93 -8.94 -19.27
N ARG A 554 22.18 -10.07 -19.93
CA ARG A 554 22.45 -11.36 -19.28
C ARG A 554 23.93 -11.47 -18.90
N LEU A 555 24.25 -11.80 -17.66
CA LEU A 555 25.60 -12.04 -17.17
C LEU A 555 25.69 -13.46 -16.58
N SER A 556 26.80 -14.14 -16.84
CA SER A 556 27.14 -15.39 -16.16
C SER A 556 28.21 -15.05 -15.12
N LEU A 557 27.81 -15.00 -13.85
CA LEU A 557 28.61 -14.49 -12.75
C LEU A 557 29.07 -15.63 -11.86
N LEU A 558 30.37 -15.67 -11.56
CA LEU A 558 30.92 -16.59 -10.57
C LEU A 558 30.59 -16.07 -9.17
N ASP A 559 30.09 -16.96 -8.32
CA ASP A 559 29.99 -16.78 -6.88
C ASP A 559 31.31 -17.21 -6.24
N SER A 560 32.04 -16.24 -5.71
CA SER A 560 33.34 -16.41 -5.07
C SER A 560 33.27 -17.25 -3.79
N THR A 561 32.08 -17.38 -3.18
CA THR A 561 31.91 -18.04 -1.88
C THR A 561 31.77 -19.56 -1.98
N ASN A 562 31.10 -20.04 -3.04
CA ASN A 562 30.83 -21.47 -3.26
C ASN A 562 31.41 -22.01 -4.58
N GLY A 563 31.86 -21.14 -5.49
CA GLY A 563 32.38 -21.51 -6.81
C GLY A 563 31.33 -21.76 -7.89
N ASP A 564 30.04 -21.56 -7.58
CA ASP A 564 28.94 -21.75 -8.54
C ASP A 564 28.88 -20.59 -9.54
N THR A 565 28.37 -20.86 -10.75
CA THR A 565 28.11 -19.82 -11.75
C THR A 565 26.61 -19.59 -11.86
N HIS A 566 26.19 -18.34 -11.68
CA HIS A 566 24.79 -17.92 -11.75
C HIS A 566 24.52 -17.08 -12.98
N GLU A 567 23.34 -17.29 -13.57
CA GLU A 567 22.82 -16.39 -14.57
C GLU A 567 22.05 -15.25 -13.90
N VAL A 568 22.46 -14.02 -14.20
CA VAL A 568 21.85 -12.80 -13.68
C VAL A 568 21.45 -11.92 -14.85
N PHE A 569 20.24 -11.40 -14.81
CA PHE A 569 19.70 -10.48 -15.81
C PHE A 569 19.60 -9.09 -15.21
N LEU A 570 20.13 -8.10 -15.92
CA LEU A 570 20.07 -6.70 -15.55
C LEU A 570 19.20 -5.97 -16.57
N GLN A 571 18.26 -5.18 -16.08
CA GLN A 571 17.35 -4.42 -16.92
C GLN A 571 17.08 -3.05 -16.30
N HIS A 572 17.13 -1.97 -17.08
CA HIS A 572 16.73 -0.65 -16.59
C HIS A 572 15.25 -0.70 -16.17
N ILE A 573 14.94 -0.11 -15.02
CA ILE A 573 13.58 0.09 -14.52
C ILE A 573 13.18 1.50 -14.94
N PRO A 574 12.27 1.66 -15.91
CA PRO A 574 11.73 2.96 -16.27
C PRO A 574 11.19 3.71 -15.04
N THR A 575 11.30 5.04 -15.05
CA THR A 575 10.95 5.88 -13.87
C THR A 575 9.48 5.72 -13.45
N ASP A 576 8.58 5.44 -14.39
CA ASP A 576 7.17 5.13 -14.15
C ASP A 576 6.94 3.75 -13.50
N ARG A 577 7.94 2.86 -13.50
CA ARG A 577 7.88 1.50 -12.92
C ARG A 577 8.56 1.37 -11.56
N VAL A 578 9.03 2.47 -10.97
CA VAL A 578 9.62 2.47 -9.61
C VAL A 578 8.53 2.24 -8.55
N TYR A 579 7.28 2.59 -8.85
CA TYR A 579 6.15 2.41 -7.95
C TYR A 579 5.62 0.97 -7.95
N PRO A 580 4.96 0.51 -6.87
CA PRO A 580 4.27 -0.77 -6.83
C PRO A 580 3.29 -0.95 -8.00
N PHE A 581 3.07 -2.20 -8.43
CA PHE A 581 2.24 -2.51 -9.61
C PHE A 581 0.82 -1.93 -9.51
N HIS A 582 0.22 -1.96 -8.32
CA HIS A 582 -1.14 -1.45 -8.12
C HIS A 582 -1.26 0.06 -8.43
N ILE A 583 -0.19 0.85 -8.24
CA ILE A 583 -0.13 2.26 -8.62
C ILE A 583 0.06 2.41 -10.13
N GLN A 584 0.93 1.60 -10.73
CA GLN A 584 1.13 1.61 -12.19
C GLN A 584 -0.17 1.31 -12.94
N LEU A 585 -0.97 0.37 -12.42
CA LEU A 585 -2.27 -0.01 -12.97
C LEU A 585 -3.26 1.18 -13.02
N GLN A 586 -3.18 2.10 -12.05
CA GLN A 586 -4.07 3.28 -12.00
C GLN A 586 -3.87 4.24 -13.18
N ALA A 587 -2.67 4.27 -13.75
CA ALA A 587 -2.36 5.10 -14.92
C ALA A 587 -2.84 4.49 -16.24
N LYS A 588 -3.25 3.21 -16.26
CA LYS A 588 -3.61 2.50 -17.48
C LYS A 588 -5.03 2.88 -17.94
N ALA A 589 -5.23 3.02 -19.25
CA ALA A 589 -6.52 3.40 -19.83
C ALA A 589 -7.67 2.48 -19.39
N TRP A 590 -7.41 1.18 -19.23
CA TRP A 590 -8.33 0.20 -18.68
C TRP A 590 -8.88 0.63 -17.31
N HIS A 591 -8.02 1.03 -16.37
CA HIS A 591 -8.43 1.40 -15.01
C HIS A 591 -9.21 2.72 -14.97
N THR A 592 -9.10 3.56 -16.00
CA THR A 592 -9.84 4.82 -16.08
C THR A 592 -11.33 4.66 -16.41
N ARG A 593 -11.81 3.48 -16.83
CA ARG A 593 -13.21 3.29 -17.22
C ARG A 593 -14.11 3.03 -16.01
N GLY A 594 -15.33 3.58 -16.03
CA GLY A 594 -16.30 3.40 -14.94
C GLY A 594 -16.68 1.94 -14.67
N TRP A 595 -17.09 1.20 -15.70
CA TRP A 595 -17.51 -0.21 -15.58
C TRP A 595 -16.42 -1.13 -15.02
N ILE A 596 -15.16 -0.87 -15.37
CA ILE A 596 -13.99 -1.62 -14.89
C ILE A 596 -13.85 -1.55 -13.36
N PHE A 597 -14.36 -0.49 -12.72
CA PHE A 597 -14.35 -0.39 -11.27
C PHE A 597 -15.10 -1.56 -10.63
N GLN A 598 -16.34 -1.84 -11.04
CA GLN A 598 -17.14 -2.94 -10.52
C GLN A 598 -16.51 -4.31 -10.82
N GLU A 599 -16.05 -4.51 -12.05
CA GLU A 599 -15.41 -5.75 -12.51
C GLU A 599 -14.18 -6.08 -11.65
N LYS A 600 -13.32 -5.06 -11.42
CA LYS A 600 -12.12 -5.18 -10.60
C LYS A 600 -12.49 -5.35 -9.13
N GLU A 601 -13.41 -4.57 -8.59
CA GLU A 601 -13.68 -4.52 -7.15
C GLU A 601 -14.40 -5.74 -6.61
N LEU A 602 -15.30 -6.33 -7.40
CA LEU A 602 -16.08 -7.50 -7.00
C LEU A 602 -15.36 -8.83 -7.25
N ALA A 603 -14.41 -8.88 -8.20
CA ALA A 603 -13.65 -10.09 -8.48
C ALA A 603 -12.77 -10.51 -7.29
N ARG A 604 -12.93 -11.75 -6.81
CA ARG A 604 -12.10 -12.34 -5.74
C ARG A 604 -10.65 -12.59 -6.17
N ARG A 605 -10.46 -12.82 -7.47
CA ARG A 605 -9.16 -13.09 -8.12
C ARG A 605 -9.12 -12.38 -9.47
N CYS A 606 -7.98 -11.79 -9.80
CA CYS A 606 -7.76 -11.13 -11.08
C CYS A 606 -6.34 -11.38 -11.57
N ILE A 607 -6.23 -11.80 -12.83
CA ILE A 607 -4.96 -11.89 -13.57
C ILE A 607 -4.91 -10.69 -14.51
N PHE A 608 -3.88 -9.86 -14.37
CA PHE A 608 -3.67 -8.68 -15.22
C PHE A 608 -2.65 -9.02 -16.29
N PHE A 609 -3.08 -8.90 -17.55
CA PHE A 609 -2.20 -8.94 -18.70
C PHE A 609 -1.90 -7.51 -19.13
N THR A 610 -0.66 -7.09 -18.88
CA THR A 610 -0.14 -5.79 -19.30
C THR A 610 0.94 -6.01 -20.37
N GLN A 611 1.37 -4.93 -21.03
CA GLN A 611 2.53 -4.98 -21.94
C GLN A 611 3.84 -5.24 -21.20
N ASP A 612 3.86 -4.99 -19.88
CA ASP A 612 5.07 -4.94 -19.07
C ASP A 612 5.30 -6.25 -18.32
N VAL A 613 4.27 -6.73 -17.64
CA VAL A 613 4.26 -7.94 -16.81
C VAL A 613 2.89 -8.62 -16.79
N VAL A 614 2.86 -9.92 -16.51
CA VAL A 614 1.70 -10.62 -15.97
C VAL A 614 1.66 -10.41 -14.45
N ALA A 615 0.51 -10.01 -13.94
CA ALA A 615 0.33 -9.79 -12.51
C ALA A 615 -0.92 -10.48 -11.96
N TRP A 616 -0.91 -10.71 -10.66
CA TRP A 616 -1.94 -11.37 -9.90
C TRP A 616 -2.44 -10.50 -8.77
N ARG A 617 -3.75 -10.60 -8.52
CA ARG A 617 -4.37 -10.09 -7.30
C ARG A 617 -5.43 -11.04 -6.82
N CYS A 618 -5.38 -11.34 -5.52
CA CYS A 618 -6.50 -11.92 -4.79
C CYS A 618 -6.90 -11.03 -3.61
N ASN A 619 -7.77 -11.51 -2.72
CA ASN A 619 -8.12 -10.76 -1.50
C ASN A 619 -6.96 -10.67 -0.49
N ARG A 620 -5.94 -11.53 -0.59
CA ARG A 620 -4.78 -11.56 0.31
C ARG A 620 -3.62 -10.68 -0.13
N TYR A 621 -3.22 -10.78 -1.39
CA TYR A 621 -1.99 -10.17 -1.89
C TYR A 621 -2.03 -9.80 -3.36
N TRP A 622 -1.05 -8.99 -3.76
CA TRP A 622 -0.62 -8.73 -5.12
C TRP A 622 0.71 -9.43 -5.39
N GLU A 623 0.92 -9.89 -6.61
CA GLU A 623 2.22 -10.37 -7.06
C GLU A 623 2.38 -10.09 -8.56
N THR A 624 3.63 -9.99 -9.04
CA THR A 624 3.91 -9.98 -10.48
C THR A 624 4.77 -11.19 -10.84
N GLU A 625 4.83 -11.50 -12.13
CA GLU A 625 5.70 -12.56 -12.64
C GLU A 625 7.18 -12.36 -12.26
N GLN A 626 7.59 -11.14 -11.92
CA GLN A 626 8.96 -10.79 -11.57
C GLN A 626 9.23 -10.61 -10.08
N THR A 627 8.25 -10.30 -9.21
CA THR A 627 8.57 -9.91 -7.82
C THR A 627 8.98 -11.06 -6.91
N GLY A 628 8.41 -12.25 -7.11
CA GLY A 628 8.69 -13.48 -6.35
C GLY A 628 8.38 -13.44 -4.84
N ILE A 629 8.10 -12.25 -4.28
CA ILE A 629 7.53 -12.04 -2.97
C ILE A 629 6.16 -11.37 -3.15
N PRO A 630 5.08 -11.95 -2.59
CA PRO A 630 3.77 -11.32 -2.56
C PRO A 630 3.74 -10.01 -1.75
N GLU A 631 3.23 -8.94 -2.34
CA GLU A 631 2.86 -7.70 -1.64
C GLU A 631 1.52 -7.93 -0.93
N ARG A 632 1.53 -8.05 0.40
CA ARG A 632 0.29 -8.20 1.17
C ARG A 632 -0.63 -7.01 0.91
N ARG A 633 -1.93 -7.28 0.74
CA ARG A 633 -2.92 -6.20 0.65
C ARG A 633 -3.11 -5.57 2.01
N GLU A 634 -2.56 -4.37 2.20
CA GLU A 634 -2.99 -3.50 3.28
C GLU A 634 -4.48 -3.15 3.06
N GLY A 635 -5.34 -3.41 4.06
CA GLY A 635 -6.61 -2.68 4.18
C GLY A 635 -7.89 -3.25 3.55
N ARG A 636 -8.11 -4.57 3.48
CA ARG A 636 -9.49 -5.14 3.52
C ARG A 636 -9.87 -6.09 4.67
N PRO A 637 -9.14 -6.15 5.82
CA PRO A 637 -9.68 -6.86 6.99
C PRO A 637 -11.03 -6.33 7.45
N ALA A 638 -11.31 -5.04 7.23
CA ALA A 638 -12.43 -4.35 7.86
C ALA A 638 -13.82 -4.85 7.40
N VAL A 639 -14.00 -5.18 6.11
CA VAL A 639 -15.29 -5.69 5.60
C VAL A 639 -15.51 -7.15 5.98
N LEU A 640 -14.45 -7.97 5.99
CA LEU A 640 -14.52 -9.37 6.39
C LEU A 640 -14.71 -9.52 7.91
N ARG A 641 -14.17 -8.59 8.71
CA ARG A 641 -14.41 -8.48 10.16
C ARG A 641 -15.73 -7.78 10.52
N LEU A 642 -16.47 -7.24 9.56
CA LEU A 642 -17.74 -6.58 9.86
C LEU A 642 -18.70 -7.53 10.57
N ASP A 643 -18.69 -8.81 10.25
CA ASP A 643 -19.51 -9.82 10.92
C ASP A 643 -19.11 -9.99 12.41
N GLU A 644 -17.83 -9.86 12.74
CA GLU A 644 -17.30 -9.88 14.11
C GLU A 644 -17.76 -8.64 14.91
N TYR A 645 -17.76 -7.45 14.27
CA TYR A 645 -18.25 -6.21 14.87
C TYR A 645 -19.79 -6.20 15.03
N ILE A 646 -20.52 -6.75 14.06
CA ILE A 646 -21.99 -6.87 14.09
C ILE A 646 -22.45 -7.84 15.18
N LEU A 647 -21.74 -8.95 15.41
CA LEU A 647 -22.05 -9.94 16.45
C LEU A 647 -21.66 -9.45 17.87
N GLY A 648 -20.71 -8.52 17.98
CA GLY A 648 -20.17 -8.01 19.25
C GLY A 648 -20.88 -6.79 19.85
N GLY A 649 -21.84 -6.19 19.16
CA GLY A 649 -22.69 -5.12 19.72
C GLY A 649 -22.02 -3.74 19.89
N LEU A 650 -20.95 -3.43 19.16
CA LEU A 650 -20.34 -2.09 19.15
C LEU A 650 -20.61 -1.41 17.79
N SER A 651 -21.41 -0.34 17.79
CA SER A 651 -21.87 0.37 16.58
C SER A 651 -20.81 1.24 15.92
N ASP A 652 -19.88 1.78 16.69
CA ASP A 652 -19.07 2.94 16.26
C ASP A 652 -17.90 2.52 15.36
N GLU A 653 -17.23 1.41 15.66
CA GLU A 653 -16.21 0.83 14.79
C GLU A 653 -16.79 0.34 13.46
N ALA A 654 -17.97 -0.31 13.50
CA ALA A 654 -18.65 -0.77 12.29
C ALA A 654 -19.06 0.41 11.40
N ASP A 655 -19.60 1.48 12.00
CA ASP A 655 -19.95 2.72 11.30
C ASP A 655 -18.72 3.39 10.69
N HIS A 656 -17.62 3.49 11.42
CA HIS A 656 -16.37 4.03 10.91
C HIS A 656 -15.85 3.23 9.72
N VAL A 657 -15.82 1.90 9.84
CA VAL A 657 -15.37 0.99 8.79
C VAL A 657 -16.24 1.11 7.54
N MET A 658 -17.56 1.05 7.69
CA MET A 658 -18.50 1.15 6.57
C MET A 658 -18.45 2.51 5.89
N ARG A 659 -18.38 3.59 6.68
CA ARG A 659 -18.18 4.95 6.18
C ARG A 659 -16.93 5.04 5.31
N ARG A 660 -15.78 4.58 5.83
CA ARG A 660 -14.48 4.69 5.12
C ARG A 660 -14.41 3.78 3.90
N LEU A 661 -15.00 2.59 3.98
CA LEU A 661 -15.11 1.68 2.85
C LEU A 661 -15.84 2.36 1.69
N TRP A 662 -17.04 2.89 1.94
CA TRP A 662 -17.85 3.49 0.89
C TRP A 662 -17.26 4.79 0.36
N GLN A 663 -16.74 5.66 1.24
CA GLN A 663 -16.04 6.89 0.82
C GLN A 663 -14.89 6.57 -0.15
N ARG A 664 -14.03 5.59 0.19
CA ARG A 664 -12.94 5.18 -0.72
C ARG A 664 -13.44 4.64 -2.05
N CYS A 665 -14.54 3.89 -2.04
CA CYS A 665 -15.14 3.39 -3.28
C CYS A 665 -15.60 4.55 -4.16
N VAL A 666 -16.29 5.53 -3.58
CA VAL A 666 -16.76 6.71 -4.31
C VAL A 666 -15.60 7.58 -4.78
N GLU A 667 -14.58 7.81 -3.95
CA GLU A 667 -13.38 8.56 -4.33
C GLU A 667 -12.71 7.93 -5.56
N GLU A 668 -12.40 6.64 -5.52
CA GLU A 668 -11.78 5.94 -6.66
C GLU A 668 -12.70 5.89 -7.88
N TYR A 669 -14.01 5.71 -7.69
CA TYR A 669 -14.98 5.63 -8.79
C TYR A 669 -15.22 7.00 -9.46
N SER A 670 -15.24 8.08 -8.69
CA SER A 670 -15.48 9.43 -9.21
C SER A 670 -14.35 9.93 -10.13
N GLU A 671 -13.16 9.36 -10.03
CA GLU A 671 -12.03 9.60 -10.94
C GLU A 671 -12.22 8.95 -12.32
N LYS A 672 -13.16 8.01 -12.44
CA LYS A 672 -13.34 7.24 -13.67
C LYS A 672 -13.98 8.07 -14.77
N LYS A 673 -13.52 7.85 -15.99
CA LYS A 673 -14.10 8.33 -17.23
C LYS A 673 -15.32 7.49 -17.56
N LEU A 674 -16.47 8.14 -17.57
CA LEU A 674 -17.74 7.59 -18.06
C LEU A 674 -17.96 8.05 -19.50
N THR A 675 -18.38 7.12 -20.36
CA THR A 675 -18.81 7.47 -21.73
C THR A 675 -20.17 8.16 -21.70
N TYR A 676 -21.06 7.69 -20.83
CA TYR A 676 -22.37 8.28 -20.58
C TYR A 676 -22.53 8.51 -19.08
N ILE A 677 -22.94 9.73 -18.69
CA ILE A 677 -23.15 10.05 -17.26
C ILE A 677 -24.31 9.26 -16.66
N SER A 678 -25.26 8.80 -17.49
CA SER A 678 -26.32 7.87 -17.09
C SER A 678 -25.79 6.59 -16.45
N ASP A 679 -24.58 6.15 -16.81
CA ASP A 679 -23.97 4.94 -16.27
C ASP A 679 -23.33 5.15 -14.88
N LYS A 680 -23.35 6.40 -14.36
CA LYS A 680 -22.70 6.76 -13.09
C LYS A 680 -23.28 6.01 -11.89
N GLY A 681 -24.59 5.73 -11.92
CA GLY A 681 -25.24 4.87 -10.92
C GLY A 681 -25.02 3.39 -11.21
N ASN A 682 -25.20 2.97 -12.46
CA ASN A 682 -25.22 1.57 -12.86
C ASN A 682 -23.94 0.81 -12.48
N ALA A 683 -22.77 1.45 -12.61
CA ALA A 683 -21.49 0.81 -12.29
C ALA A 683 -21.19 0.71 -10.78
N LEU A 684 -22.07 1.18 -9.90
CA LEU A 684 -21.99 0.98 -8.45
C LEU A 684 -23.07 0.03 -7.92
N VAL A 685 -24.18 -0.16 -8.65
CA VAL A 685 -25.31 -1.01 -8.24
C VAL A 685 -24.85 -2.38 -7.74
N GLY A 686 -23.90 -3.01 -8.43
CA GLY A 686 -23.38 -4.30 -8.00
C GLY A 686 -22.73 -4.25 -6.60
N LEU A 687 -22.00 -3.20 -6.25
CA LEU A 687 -21.44 -3.05 -4.89
C LEU A 687 -22.54 -2.74 -3.87
N GLU A 688 -23.48 -1.86 -4.23
CA GLU A 688 -24.61 -1.46 -3.38
C GLU A 688 -25.44 -2.68 -2.97
N GLU A 689 -25.88 -3.50 -3.93
CA GLU A 689 -26.67 -4.72 -3.68
C GLU A 689 -25.99 -5.70 -2.72
N ARG A 690 -24.67 -5.82 -2.82
CA ARG A 690 -23.88 -6.75 -1.99
C ARG A 690 -23.75 -6.26 -0.56
N LEU A 691 -23.51 -4.96 -0.39
CA LEU A 691 -23.49 -4.33 0.92
C LEU A 691 -24.87 -4.28 1.55
N THR A 692 -25.93 -4.05 0.78
CA THR A 692 -27.32 -4.14 1.25
C THR A 692 -27.65 -5.55 1.70
N ALA A 693 -27.31 -6.58 0.92
CA ALA A 693 -27.60 -7.97 1.25
C ALA A 693 -26.84 -8.45 2.50
N ARG A 694 -25.62 -7.95 2.74
CA ARG A 694 -24.79 -8.35 3.89
C ARG A 694 -25.11 -7.55 5.15
N CYS A 695 -25.19 -6.22 5.02
CA CYS A 695 -25.14 -5.29 6.14
C CYS A 695 -26.47 -4.56 6.37
N GLN A 696 -27.52 -4.85 5.60
CA GLN A 696 -28.77 -4.09 5.60
C GLN A 696 -28.57 -2.58 5.35
N ALA A 697 -27.48 -2.23 4.66
CA ALA A 697 -27.21 -0.87 4.23
C ALA A 697 -28.23 -0.43 3.18
N ALA A 698 -28.66 0.82 3.23
CA ALA A 698 -29.45 1.45 2.19
C ALA A 698 -28.59 2.45 1.40
N PHE A 699 -28.93 2.65 0.13
CA PHE A 699 -28.23 3.58 -0.75
C PHE A 699 -29.23 4.54 -1.38
N HIS A 700 -28.90 5.83 -1.33
CA HIS A 700 -29.70 6.89 -1.94
C HIS A 700 -28.79 7.75 -2.82
N PHE A 701 -28.92 7.61 -4.14
CA PHE A 701 -28.10 8.32 -5.14
C PHE A 701 -26.60 8.29 -4.80
N GLY A 702 -26.06 7.10 -4.48
CA GLY A 702 -24.64 6.92 -4.15
C GLY A 702 -24.22 7.33 -2.73
N LEU A 703 -25.14 7.73 -1.86
CA LEU A 703 -24.86 7.91 -0.43
C LEU A 703 -25.24 6.67 0.37
N LEU A 704 -24.33 6.24 1.25
CA LEU A 704 -24.54 5.14 2.19
C LEU A 704 -25.36 5.60 3.39
N VAL A 705 -26.44 4.88 3.68
CA VAL A 705 -27.24 4.95 4.91
C VAL A 705 -27.04 3.64 5.67
N TYR A 706 -26.29 3.71 6.77
CA TYR A 706 -25.96 2.55 7.59
C TYR A 706 -25.74 3.01 9.04
N GLY A 707 -26.23 2.21 10.00
CA GLY A 707 -25.99 2.44 11.42
C GLY A 707 -26.47 3.81 11.90
N SER A 708 -25.59 4.57 12.54
CA SER A 708 -25.90 5.90 13.06
C SER A 708 -26.08 6.95 11.95
N ASN A 709 -26.83 8.00 12.27
CA ASN A 709 -26.99 9.14 11.36
C ASN A 709 -25.66 9.88 11.07
N GLN A 710 -24.63 9.63 11.89
CA GLN A 710 -23.28 10.17 11.67
C GLN A 710 -22.68 9.69 10.35
N VAL A 711 -22.97 8.45 9.94
CA VAL A 711 -22.52 7.92 8.64
C VAL A 711 -23.10 8.77 7.53
N LEU A 712 -24.43 8.95 7.46
CA LEU A 712 -25.09 9.76 6.43
C LEU A 712 -24.60 11.21 6.42
N CYS A 713 -24.54 11.86 7.58
CA CYS A 713 -24.00 13.20 7.76
C CYS A 713 -22.58 13.35 7.18
N SER A 714 -21.71 12.38 7.47
CA SER A 714 -20.34 12.37 6.93
C SER A 714 -20.28 12.14 5.43
N GLN A 715 -21.21 11.34 4.86
CA GLN A 715 -21.27 11.13 3.42
C GLN A 715 -21.62 12.42 2.67
N LEU A 716 -22.37 13.36 3.26
CA LEU A 716 -22.72 14.63 2.62
C LEU A 716 -21.54 15.64 2.52
N LEU A 717 -20.46 15.41 3.27
CA LEU A 717 -19.31 16.31 3.34
C LEU A 717 -18.26 16.06 2.24
N TRP A 718 -18.63 15.57 1.06
CA TRP A 718 -17.70 15.44 -0.05
C TRP A 718 -17.32 16.81 -0.65
N LEU A 719 -16.14 16.90 -1.26
CA LEU A 719 -15.64 18.03 -2.06
C LEU A 719 -15.41 17.60 -3.49
N SER A 720 -15.70 18.48 -4.45
CA SER A 720 -15.12 18.36 -5.78
C SER A 720 -13.62 18.73 -5.75
N VAL A 721 -12.77 17.90 -6.36
CA VAL A 721 -11.34 18.24 -6.55
C VAL A 721 -11.20 19.25 -7.70
N PRO A 722 -10.47 20.37 -7.52
CA PRO A 722 -10.25 21.35 -8.59
C PRO A 722 -9.50 20.74 -9.79
N GLY A 723 -10.01 20.95 -11.02
CA GLY A 723 -9.43 20.44 -12.26
C GLY A 723 -10.34 20.61 -13.48
N ARG A 724 -9.90 20.16 -14.67
CA ARG A 724 -10.70 20.22 -15.92
C ARG A 724 -12.00 19.43 -15.73
N GLY A 725 -13.14 20.14 -15.68
CA GLY A 725 -14.46 19.52 -15.62
C GLY A 725 -15.40 20.03 -14.53
N ARG A 726 -15.08 21.12 -13.81
CA ARG A 726 -16.03 21.78 -12.89
C ARG A 726 -17.38 22.01 -13.56
N GLY A 727 -18.43 21.40 -13.00
CA GLY A 727 -19.80 21.66 -13.38
C GLY A 727 -20.74 20.59 -12.87
N VAL A 728 -21.88 21.03 -12.32
CA VAL A 728 -23.08 20.18 -12.22
C VAL A 728 -23.39 19.66 -13.61
N SER A 729 -23.73 18.37 -13.72
CA SER A 729 -24.10 17.76 -14.99
C SER A 729 -25.18 18.61 -15.68
N SER A 730 -24.89 19.06 -16.90
CA SER A 730 -25.86 19.77 -17.75
C SER A 730 -26.76 18.83 -18.54
N ASP A 731 -26.63 17.51 -18.32
CA ASP A 731 -27.41 16.50 -19.01
C ASP A 731 -28.86 16.49 -18.50
N LYS A 732 -29.78 16.97 -19.34
CA LYS A 732 -31.21 17.02 -19.05
C LYS A 732 -31.84 15.64 -18.83
N PHE A 733 -31.17 14.57 -19.24
CA PHE A 733 -31.67 13.19 -19.11
C PHE A 733 -31.16 12.48 -17.85
N PHE A 734 -30.22 13.07 -17.11
CA PHE A 734 -29.71 12.54 -15.85
C PHE A 734 -30.20 13.40 -14.67
N ALA A 735 -31.43 13.12 -14.22
CA ALA A 735 -31.99 13.79 -13.05
C ALA A 735 -31.33 13.24 -11.76
N CYS A 736 -30.32 13.95 -11.25
CA CYS A 736 -29.63 13.62 -10.01
C CYS A 736 -29.76 14.77 -9.01
N PRO A 737 -30.10 14.51 -7.73
CA PRO A 737 -30.20 15.54 -6.71
C PRO A 737 -28.89 16.29 -6.48
N SER A 738 -28.96 17.59 -6.17
CA SER A 738 -27.79 18.46 -5.98
C SER A 738 -26.92 18.04 -4.79
N TRP A 739 -27.50 17.36 -3.80
CA TRP A 739 -26.80 16.86 -2.63
C TRP A 739 -25.95 15.61 -2.89
N SER A 740 -26.20 14.92 -4.00
CA SER A 740 -25.42 13.75 -4.38
C SER A 740 -24.14 14.14 -5.11
N TRP A 741 -23.03 13.50 -4.77
CA TRP A 741 -21.78 13.60 -5.52
C TRP A 741 -21.93 13.10 -6.97
N MET A 742 -22.97 12.31 -7.26
CA MET A 742 -23.29 11.87 -8.61
C MET A 742 -23.66 13.04 -9.53
N ALA A 743 -24.17 14.16 -9.00
CA ALA A 743 -24.54 15.33 -9.79
C ALA A 743 -23.34 16.12 -10.34
N VAL A 744 -22.13 15.94 -9.80
CA VAL A 744 -20.93 16.68 -10.21
C VAL A 744 -20.06 15.89 -11.19
N ASN A 745 -19.50 16.55 -12.19
CA ASN A 745 -18.51 15.96 -13.08
C ASN A 745 -17.11 16.01 -12.45
N GLY A 746 -16.46 14.84 -12.33
CA GLY A 746 -15.08 14.73 -11.87
C GLY A 746 -14.91 14.09 -10.49
N GLN A 747 -13.66 14.08 -10.04
CA GLN A 747 -13.23 13.45 -8.80
C GLN A 747 -13.81 14.17 -7.58
N VAL A 748 -14.34 13.40 -6.64
CA VAL A 748 -14.72 13.87 -5.31
C VAL A 748 -13.82 13.29 -4.23
N LYS A 749 -13.67 14.00 -3.12
CA LYS A 749 -12.90 13.57 -1.95
C LYS A 749 -13.58 13.95 -0.63
N TRP A 750 -13.39 13.12 0.37
CA TRP A 750 -13.61 13.47 1.77
C TRP A 750 -12.27 13.87 2.39
N THR A 751 -12.32 14.85 3.30
CA THR A 751 -11.12 15.18 4.08
C THR A 751 -10.90 14.11 5.13
N ASN A 752 -9.63 13.76 5.40
CA ASN A 752 -9.29 12.75 6.38
C ASN A 752 -9.69 13.25 7.78
N THR A 753 -10.80 12.73 8.31
CA THR A 753 -11.34 13.08 9.65
C THR A 753 -10.90 12.07 10.71
N ASP A 754 -10.02 11.13 10.36
CA ASP A 754 -9.51 10.07 11.23
C ASP A 754 -8.75 10.60 12.48
N TYR A 755 -8.49 11.91 12.55
CA TYR A 755 -7.76 12.58 13.65
C TYR A 755 -8.64 13.49 14.53
N LEU A 756 -9.95 13.58 14.26
CA LEU A 756 -10.84 14.48 14.99
C LEU A 756 -11.66 13.71 16.02
N VAL A 757 -11.59 14.20 17.25
CA VAL A 757 -12.12 13.56 18.45
C VAL A 757 -13.64 13.76 18.55
N TYR A 758 -14.34 12.74 19.05
CA TYR A 758 -15.78 12.66 19.36
C TYR A 758 -16.69 13.56 18.49
N PRO A 759 -17.11 13.08 17.32
CA PRO A 759 -18.07 13.80 16.48
C PRO A 759 -19.47 13.79 17.10
N GLU A 760 -20.11 14.96 17.13
CA GLU A 760 -21.50 15.12 17.53
C GLU A 760 -22.34 15.70 16.39
N LEU A 761 -23.55 15.15 16.23
CA LEU A 761 -24.49 15.56 15.20
C LEU A 761 -25.23 16.83 15.61
N LEU A 762 -25.24 17.82 14.71
CA LEU A 762 -25.93 19.09 14.94
C LEU A 762 -27.23 19.22 14.17
N SER A 763 -27.28 18.63 12.97
CA SER A 763 -28.48 18.55 12.16
C SER A 763 -29.00 17.13 12.10
N GLU A 764 -30.31 16.98 12.21
CA GLU A 764 -31.00 15.75 11.86
C GLU A 764 -31.12 15.70 10.34
N VAL A 765 -30.47 14.69 9.76
CA VAL A 765 -30.51 14.41 8.32
C VAL A 765 -31.27 13.12 8.09
N GLY A 766 -32.13 13.08 7.08
CA GLY A 766 -32.85 11.87 6.71
C GLY A 766 -33.53 11.97 5.35
N PHE A 767 -34.09 10.87 4.89
CA PHE A 767 -34.83 10.79 3.64
C PHE A 767 -36.33 10.68 3.91
N GLY A 768 -37.14 11.46 3.18
CA GLY A 768 -38.60 11.33 3.18
C GLY A 768 -39.10 10.15 2.36
N GLU A 769 -40.41 9.90 2.37
CA GLU A 769 -41.05 8.76 1.67
C GLU A 769 -40.79 8.72 0.15
N LYS A 770 -40.45 9.85 -0.45
CA LYS A 770 -40.13 9.99 -1.89
C LYS A 770 -38.63 10.07 -2.19
N GLY A 771 -37.77 9.83 -1.20
CA GLY A 771 -36.30 9.95 -1.35
C GLY A 771 -35.76 11.39 -1.32
N GLU A 772 -36.58 12.35 -0.89
CA GLU A 772 -36.20 13.76 -0.72
C GLU A 772 -35.29 13.91 0.52
N LEU A 773 -34.15 14.59 0.40
CA LEU A 773 -33.24 14.83 1.53
C LEU A 773 -33.81 15.93 2.42
N CYS A 774 -34.19 15.57 3.63
CA CYS A 774 -34.71 16.48 4.65
C CYS A 774 -33.60 16.79 5.66
N ILE A 775 -33.41 18.08 5.95
CA ILE A 775 -32.47 18.54 6.98
C ILE A 775 -33.24 19.43 7.95
N SER A 776 -33.13 19.12 9.25
CA SER A 776 -33.64 19.94 10.34
C SER A 776 -32.57 20.18 11.38
N GLY A 777 -32.31 21.44 11.72
CA GLY A 777 -31.20 21.76 12.61
C GLY A 777 -30.89 23.25 12.68
N PRO A 778 -29.82 23.63 13.41
CA PRO A 778 -29.31 24.99 13.43
C PRO A 778 -28.79 25.36 12.04
N CYS A 779 -29.07 26.58 11.58
CA CYS A 779 -28.56 27.12 10.34
C CYS A 779 -28.32 28.64 10.45
N ARG A 780 -27.49 29.19 9.56
CA ARG A 780 -27.26 30.64 9.48
C ARG A 780 -27.07 31.07 8.04
N THR A 781 -27.63 32.21 7.67
CA THR A 781 -27.38 32.85 6.37
C THR A 781 -25.97 33.44 6.33
N VAL A 782 -25.23 33.17 5.26
CA VAL A 782 -23.90 33.71 4.98
C VAL A 782 -23.88 34.27 3.56
N THR A 783 -23.26 35.43 3.37
CA THR A 783 -23.07 36.06 2.06
C THR A 783 -21.71 35.61 1.50
N VAL A 784 -21.69 35.09 0.28
CA VAL A 784 -20.46 34.62 -0.38
C VAL A 784 -20.07 35.51 -1.56
N GLY A 785 -18.78 35.81 -1.69
CA GLY A 785 -18.21 36.62 -2.78
C GLY A 785 -17.54 35.77 -3.87
N PRO A 786 -16.74 36.38 -4.77
CA PRO A 786 -16.28 35.73 -5.98
C PRO A 786 -15.49 34.43 -5.74
N PRO A 787 -15.71 33.38 -6.56
CA PRO A 787 -14.81 32.25 -6.55
C PRO A 787 -13.40 32.76 -6.90
N ILE A 788 -12.41 32.38 -6.10
CA ILE A 788 -11.04 32.52 -6.52
C ILE A 788 -10.82 31.50 -7.64
N GLY A 789 -10.47 32.00 -8.83
CA GLY A 789 -9.94 31.15 -9.90
C GLY A 789 -8.67 30.44 -9.42
N ASP A 790 -8.59 29.14 -9.71
CA ASP A 790 -7.49 28.24 -9.35
C ASP A 790 -6.70 28.70 -8.12
N VAL A 791 -7.35 28.66 -6.95
CA VAL A 791 -6.58 28.37 -5.74
C VAL A 791 -5.91 27.06 -6.08
N GLU A 792 -4.58 27.07 -6.21
CA GLU A 792 -3.83 25.94 -5.69
C GLU A 792 -4.32 25.81 -4.26
N ILE A 793 -5.41 25.06 -4.08
CA ILE A 793 -5.53 24.20 -2.93
C ILE A 793 -4.31 23.30 -3.18
N SER A 794 -3.16 23.81 -2.76
CA SER A 794 -2.42 23.10 -1.77
C SER A 794 -3.45 22.72 -0.68
N ILE A 795 -4.26 21.69 -1.00
CA ILE A 795 -4.08 20.42 -0.34
C ILE A 795 -2.60 20.24 -0.58
N GLY A 796 -1.79 20.86 0.28
CA GLY A 796 -0.46 20.40 0.38
C GLY A 796 -0.66 18.90 0.56
N ARG A 797 0.41 18.20 0.38
CA ARG A 797 0.75 17.52 1.60
C ARG A 797 0.63 18.59 2.72
N PHE A 798 -0.52 18.67 3.43
CA PHE A 798 -0.46 18.56 4.87
C PHE A 798 0.52 17.43 5.00
N CYS A 799 1.81 17.78 5.14
CA CYS A 799 2.80 16.76 5.25
C CYS A 799 2.22 15.86 6.33
N ASP A 800 2.28 14.55 6.18
CA ASP A 800 1.90 13.62 7.24
C ASP A 800 2.72 13.87 8.55
N THR A 801 3.50 14.96 8.59
CA THR A 801 4.35 15.50 9.62
C THR A 801 3.96 16.90 10.14
N GLU A 802 2.90 17.57 9.68
CA GLU A 802 2.40 18.80 10.36
C GLU A 802 1.39 18.42 11.44
N ARG A 803 1.92 18.11 12.63
CA ARG A 803 1.15 17.89 13.86
C ARG A 803 0.99 19.23 14.56
N TRP A 804 0.21 20.17 14.01
CA TRP A 804 -0.18 21.48 14.61
C TRP A 804 0.60 21.91 15.88
N PRO A 805 1.57 22.86 15.82
CA PRO A 805 1.51 24.07 16.69
C PRO A 805 2.32 25.30 16.13
N PRO A 806 2.34 26.54 16.72
CA PRO A 806 2.14 26.88 18.14
C PRO A 806 1.31 28.15 18.49
N GLU A 807 0.87 28.18 19.75
CA GLU A 807 0.27 29.31 20.50
C GLU A 807 -1.15 29.77 20.10
N LEU A 808 -2.15 29.00 20.54
CA LEU A 808 -3.54 29.47 20.70
C LEU A 808 -3.60 30.50 21.84
N HIS A 809 -3.71 31.77 21.48
CA HIS A 809 -4.16 32.85 22.37
C HIS A 809 -5.44 33.47 21.81
N PHE A 810 -6.49 33.49 22.63
CA PHE A 810 -7.86 33.83 22.29
C PHE A 810 -8.14 35.35 22.18
N GLY A 811 -9.01 35.74 21.25
CA GLY A 811 -9.67 37.05 21.16
C GLY A 811 -11.00 36.95 20.37
N TRP A 812 -12.05 37.67 20.79
CA TRP A 812 -13.44 37.48 20.33
C TRP A 812 -13.96 38.64 19.45
N SER A 813 -14.74 38.33 18.38
CA SER A 813 -15.99 38.96 17.86
C SER A 813 -16.20 38.70 16.34
N ASP A 814 -17.33 39.13 15.76
CA ASP A 814 -18.13 38.49 14.70
C ASP A 814 -17.46 38.13 13.35
N ALA A 815 -17.88 37.03 12.71
CA ALA A 815 -17.29 36.54 11.46
C ALA A 815 -17.71 37.34 10.21
N VAL A 816 -16.74 37.72 9.37
CA VAL A 816 -16.95 38.37 8.06
C VAL A 816 -16.29 37.51 6.98
N LEU A 817 -17.01 37.23 5.89
CA LEU A 817 -16.41 36.51 4.76
C LEU A 817 -15.60 37.49 3.90
N ASP A 818 -14.32 37.17 3.66
CA ASP A 818 -13.56 37.88 2.63
C ASP A 818 -13.94 37.36 1.24
N SER A 819 -14.72 38.17 0.55
CA SER A 819 -15.19 37.97 -0.81
C SER A 819 -14.07 37.66 -1.83
N SER A 820 -12.83 38.10 -1.57
CA SER A 820 -11.71 37.89 -2.49
C SER A 820 -10.90 36.62 -2.20
N THR A 821 -11.06 36.03 -1.01
CA THR A 821 -10.22 34.91 -0.56
C THR A 821 -10.96 33.66 -0.10
N ASN A 822 -12.31 33.66 -0.08
CA ASN A 822 -13.14 32.54 0.38
C ASN A 822 -12.76 31.99 1.78
N PHE A 823 -12.05 32.80 2.57
CA PHE A 823 -11.79 32.55 3.98
C PHE A 823 -12.88 33.19 4.82
N VAL A 824 -13.24 32.49 5.89
CA VAL A 824 -14.03 33.08 6.96
C VAL A 824 -13.03 33.82 7.85
N LEU A 825 -13.15 35.15 7.94
CA LEU A 825 -12.29 35.99 8.76
C LEU A 825 -13.01 36.42 10.04
N ALA A 826 -12.23 36.77 11.06
CA ALA A 826 -12.70 37.53 12.22
C ALA A 826 -13.11 38.96 11.81
N GLU A 827 -13.89 39.64 12.65
CA GLU A 827 -14.49 40.96 12.37
C GLU A 827 -13.47 42.04 12.02
N ASP A 828 -12.27 41.93 12.61
CA ASP A 828 -11.16 42.85 12.39
C ASP A 828 -10.44 42.63 11.04
N GLY A 829 -10.86 41.62 10.28
CA GLY A 829 -10.28 41.22 9.00
C GLY A 829 -8.86 40.64 9.13
N GLY A 830 -8.37 40.41 10.35
CA GLY A 830 -6.99 40.03 10.64
C GLY A 830 -6.76 38.52 10.76
N GLU A 831 -7.73 37.78 11.30
CA GLU A 831 -7.58 36.36 11.64
C GLU A 831 -8.46 35.44 10.77
N ARG A 832 -7.87 34.33 10.27
CA ARG A 832 -8.59 33.31 9.48
C ARG A 832 -9.17 32.24 10.41
N ILE A 833 -10.49 32.10 10.42
CA ILE A 833 -11.20 31.18 11.33
C ILE A 833 -11.81 29.96 10.64
N GLY A 834 -11.87 29.95 9.31
CA GLY A 834 -12.38 28.82 8.53
C GLY A 834 -12.35 29.04 7.01
N TRP A 835 -12.99 28.14 6.27
CA TRP A 835 -13.02 28.14 4.81
C TRP A 835 -14.30 27.54 4.24
N ILE A 836 -14.62 27.90 3.00
CA ILE A 836 -15.76 27.38 2.23
C ILE A 836 -15.29 26.96 0.84
N ALA A 837 -15.75 25.80 0.37
CA ALA A 837 -15.55 25.32 -0.99
C ALA A 837 -16.90 25.14 -1.68
N LEU A 838 -17.05 25.83 -2.82
CA LEU A 838 -18.28 25.82 -3.61
C LEU A 838 -18.11 24.98 -4.89
N ASP A 839 -19.16 24.23 -5.22
CA ASP A 839 -19.27 23.35 -6.39
C ASP A 839 -19.91 24.05 -7.61
N VAL A 840 -20.19 25.36 -7.50
CA VAL A 840 -20.81 26.19 -8.55
C VAL A 840 -19.79 27.13 -9.22
N ALA A 841 -20.02 27.41 -10.51
CA ALA A 841 -19.16 28.30 -11.31
C ALA A 841 -19.54 29.79 -11.21
N GLU A 842 -20.79 30.08 -10.84
CA GLU A 842 -21.29 31.44 -10.57
C GLU A 842 -21.33 31.71 -9.07
N GLU A 843 -21.23 32.98 -8.68
CA GLU A 843 -21.26 33.42 -7.28
C GLU A 843 -22.64 33.24 -6.65
N PRO A 844 -22.79 32.40 -5.61
CA PRO A 844 -24.01 32.41 -4.82
C PRO A 844 -24.00 33.63 -3.89
N VAL A 845 -24.94 34.56 -4.10
CA VAL A 845 -25.01 35.82 -3.33
C VAL A 845 -25.48 35.60 -1.88
N GLU A 846 -26.34 34.62 -1.63
CA GLU A 846 -26.84 34.29 -0.29
C GLU A 846 -26.93 32.77 -0.14
N ILE A 847 -26.13 32.21 0.78
CA ILE A 847 -26.19 30.79 1.14
C ILE A 847 -26.71 30.60 2.56
N ILE A 848 -27.32 29.46 2.82
CA ILE A 848 -27.56 28.95 4.16
C ILE A 848 -26.45 27.95 4.49
N ALA A 849 -25.75 28.21 5.59
CA ALA A 849 -24.82 27.28 6.19
C ALA A 849 -25.56 26.41 7.21
N SER A 850 -25.63 25.11 6.93
CA SER A 850 -26.25 24.11 7.80
C SER A 850 -25.17 23.25 8.46
N PRO A 851 -24.76 23.52 9.71
CA PRO A 851 -23.83 22.67 10.45
C PRO A 851 -24.36 21.25 10.61
N VAL A 852 -23.55 20.27 10.20
CA VAL A 852 -23.94 18.86 10.21
C VAL A 852 -23.20 18.09 11.31
N MET A 853 -21.91 18.36 11.47
CA MET A 853 -21.07 17.70 12.49
C MET A 853 -20.19 18.71 13.21
N ARG A 854 -20.06 18.55 14.53
CA ARG A 854 -19.03 19.21 15.34
C ARG A 854 -18.07 18.17 15.91
N TYR A 855 -16.81 18.53 16.05
CA TYR A 855 -15.77 17.69 16.66
C TYR A 855 -15.24 18.39 17.90
N LEU A 856 -15.10 17.66 19.00
CA LEU A 856 -14.73 18.19 20.32
C LEU A 856 -13.25 17.90 20.62
N ARG A 857 -12.71 18.46 21.71
CA ARG A 857 -11.35 18.12 22.17
C ARG A 857 -11.41 16.88 23.06
N GLU A 858 -10.34 16.09 23.10
CA GLU A 858 -10.23 14.94 24.03
C GLU A 858 -10.31 15.38 25.49
N ASP A 859 -9.77 16.57 25.79
CA ASP A 859 -9.72 17.12 27.15
C ASP A 859 -10.94 17.97 27.52
N ASP A 860 -11.81 18.30 26.55
CA ASP A 860 -12.95 19.21 26.75
C ASP A 860 -14.09 18.92 25.76
N GLU A 861 -15.17 18.31 26.27
CA GLU A 861 -16.39 17.99 25.52
C GLU A 861 -17.33 19.21 25.32
N GLU A 862 -17.05 20.36 25.96
CA GLU A 862 -17.87 21.56 25.84
C GLU A 862 -17.36 22.49 24.72
N GLU A 863 -16.07 22.45 24.37
CA GLU A 863 -15.46 23.28 23.33
C GLU A 863 -15.16 22.52 22.01
N PRO A 864 -15.83 22.88 20.90
CA PRO A 864 -15.57 22.25 19.60
C PRO A 864 -14.23 22.70 18.98
N VAL A 865 -13.44 21.72 18.53
CA VAL A 865 -12.23 21.87 17.69
C VAL A 865 -12.59 22.35 16.30
N CYS A 866 -13.68 21.84 15.73
CA CYS A 866 -14.14 22.28 14.43
C CYS A 866 -15.60 21.92 14.16
N ILE A 867 -16.20 22.60 13.18
CA ILE A 867 -17.56 22.35 12.71
C ILE A 867 -17.57 22.27 11.19
N ASP A 868 -18.15 21.19 10.68
CA ASP A 868 -18.42 21.01 9.25
C ASP A 868 -19.88 21.36 8.94
N PHE A 869 -20.08 22.15 7.88
CA PHE A 869 -21.40 22.58 7.43
C PHE A 869 -21.59 22.42 5.92
N LEU A 870 -22.85 22.25 5.51
CA LEU A 870 -23.26 22.27 4.11
C LEU A 870 -23.59 23.70 3.69
N ALA A 871 -23.11 24.11 2.51
CA ALA A 871 -23.46 25.38 1.89
C ALA A 871 -24.62 25.16 0.92
N LEU A 872 -25.72 25.89 1.13
CA LEU A 872 -26.98 25.68 0.43
C LEU A 872 -27.50 26.98 -0.18
N ALA A 873 -27.96 26.96 -1.43
CA ALA A 873 -28.59 28.12 -2.08
C ALA A 873 -30.09 27.88 -2.25
N LYS A 874 -30.92 28.91 -2.06
CA LYS A 874 -32.38 28.78 -2.19
C LYS A 874 -32.75 28.42 -3.64
N ALA A 875 -33.58 27.39 -3.82
CA ALA A 875 -34.02 26.99 -5.16
C ALA A 875 -34.98 28.03 -5.76
N PRO A 876 -34.87 28.34 -7.07
CA PRO A 876 -35.78 29.27 -7.73
C PRO A 876 -37.20 28.70 -7.78
N ARG A 877 -38.20 29.51 -7.40
CA ARG A 877 -39.62 29.11 -7.49
C ARG A 877 -40.01 28.94 -8.97
N LEU A 878 -40.57 27.79 -9.34
CA LEU A 878 -41.12 27.56 -10.69
C LEU A 878 -42.16 28.65 -11.04
N PRO A 879 -42.09 29.28 -12.23
CA PRO A 879 -43.05 30.31 -12.61
C PRO A 879 -44.47 29.70 -12.71
N GLY A 880 -45.36 30.11 -11.79
CA GLY A 880 -46.79 29.73 -11.82
C GLY A 880 -47.29 28.83 -10.69
N GLY A 881 -46.44 28.42 -9.73
CA GLY A 881 -46.88 27.69 -8.54
C GLY A 881 -47.51 28.61 -7.48
N LEU A 882 -48.77 28.39 -7.12
CA LEU A 882 -49.38 28.98 -5.92
C LEU A 882 -48.64 28.43 -4.69
N ALA A 883 -48.15 29.32 -3.81
CA ALA A 883 -47.53 28.92 -2.56
C ALA A 883 -48.55 28.16 -1.70
N VAL A 884 -48.35 26.86 -1.52
CA VAL A 884 -49.19 26.04 -0.65
C VAL A 884 -48.73 26.31 0.79
N VAL A 885 -49.67 26.66 1.67
CA VAL A 885 -49.40 26.84 3.10
C VAL A 885 -48.94 25.49 3.68
N GLY A 886 -47.69 25.42 4.15
CA GLY A 886 -47.07 24.21 4.69
C GLY A 886 -46.03 23.54 3.80
N GLU A 887 -45.70 24.09 2.63
CA GLU A 887 -44.62 23.57 1.79
C GLU A 887 -43.25 23.92 2.39
N ARG A 888 -42.41 22.90 2.67
CA ARG A 888 -41.04 23.09 3.18
C ARG A 888 -40.21 23.85 2.15
N GLU A 889 -39.33 24.72 2.63
CA GLU A 889 -38.44 25.47 1.74
C GLU A 889 -37.45 24.54 1.05
N ARG A 890 -37.11 24.84 -0.21
CA ARG A 890 -36.26 24.01 -1.06
C ARG A 890 -34.93 24.70 -1.36
N TYR A 891 -33.85 23.93 -1.29
CA TYR A 891 -32.48 24.40 -1.43
C TYR A 891 -31.66 23.48 -2.32
N ASN A 892 -30.67 24.02 -3.01
CA ASN A 892 -29.65 23.25 -3.73
C ASN A 892 -28.37 23.23 -2.91
N ARG A 893 -27.71 22.08 -2.78
CA ARG A 893 -26.34 22.00 -2.26
C ARG A 893 -25.40 22.66 -3.26
N VAL A 894 -24.66 23.66 -2.79
CA VAL A 894 -23.69 24.41 -3.59
C VAL A 894 -22.27 24.28 -3.06
N GLY A 895 -22.05 23.52 -1.98
CA GLY A 895 -20.72 23.23 -1.46
C GLY A 895 -20.70 22.77 0.00
N ARG A 896 -19.53 22.88 0.62
CA ARG A 896 -19.31 22.63 2.05
C ARG A 896 -18.36 23.65 2.65
N GLY A 897 -18.38 23.80 3.97
CA GLY A 897 -17.41 24.63 4.70
C GLY A 897 -16.98 24.00 6.02
N ARG A 898 -15.87 24.49 6.55
CA ARG A 898 -15.30 24.08 7.84
C ARG A 898 -14.87 25.30 8.63
N LEU A 899 -15.25 25.32 9.90
CA LEU A 899 -14.80 26.29 10.90
C LEU A 899 -13.85 25.61 11.87
N LEU A 900 -12.72 26.24 12.18
CA LEU A 900 -11.71 25.73 13.10
C LEU A 900 -11.65 26.55 14.39
N ILE A 901 -11.82 27.87 14.29
CA ILE A 901 -11.67 28.79 15.41
C ILE A 901 -13.02 29.48 15.67
N GLY A 902 -13.41 29.63 16.93
CA GLY A 902 -14.66 30.33 17.31
C GLY A 902 -15.95 29.58 16.94
N ALA A 903 -15.85 28.27 16.74
CA ALA A 903 -16.95 27.46 16.22
C ALA A 903 -18.18 27.44 17.16
N PHE A 904 -17.96 27.48 18.48
CA PHE A 904 -19.03 27.60 19.49
C PHE A 904 -19.87 28.87 19.33
N VAL A 905 -19.23 30.03 19.20
CA VAL A 905 -19.90 31.34 19.02
C VAL A 905 -20.72 31.36 17.74
N TRP A 906 -20.18 30.78 16.68
CA TRP A 906 -20.89 30.67 15.40
C TRP A 906 -22.17 29.81 15.53
N LEU A 907 -22.16 28.77 16.37
CA LEU A 907 -23.36 27.97 16.66
C LEU A 907 -24.42 28.73 17.44
N GLU A 908 -24.05 29.56 18.42
CA GLU A 908 -25.02 30.36 19.19
C GLU A 908 -25.82 31.32 18.30
N ALA A 909 -25.22 31.76 17.19
CA ALA A 909 -25.87 32.62 16.20
C ALA A 909 -26.77 31.87 15.20
N CYS A 910 -26.74 30.54 15.18
CA CYS A 910 -27.57 29.73 14.30
C CYS A 910 -29.02 29.64 14.81
N ARG A 911 -29.98 29.58 13.89
CA ARG A 911 -31.41 29.42 14.17
C ARG A 911 -31.89 28.07 13.68
N LYS A 912 -32.81 27.45 14.42
CA LYS A 912 -33.45 26.20 13.97
C LYS A 912 -34.27 26.44 12.71
N HIS A 913 -34.05 25.60 11.70
CA HIS A 913 -34.79 25.60 10.45
C HIS A 913 -35.01 24.17 9.96
N GLU A 914 -36.02 23.98 9.12
CA GLU A 914 -36.32 22.69 8.46
C GLU A 914 -36.57 22.95 6.98
N PHE A 915 -35.87 22.20 6.13
CA PHE A 915 -35.90 22.39 4.69
C PHE A 915 -35.58 21.11 3.93
N ILE A 916 -35.87 21.13 2.63
CA ILE A 916 -35.58 20.05 1.69
C ILE A 916 -34.42 20.46 0.81
N VAL A 917 -33.48 19.55 0.58
CA VAL A 917 -32.41 19.72 -0.40
C VAL A 917 -32.78 18.97 -1.68
N GLU A 918 -32.86 19.69 -2.79
CA GLU A 918 -33.24 19.17 -4.12
C GLU A 918 -32.11 18.41 -4.80
#